data_AF-A0A534AXI6-F1
#
_entry.id   AF-A0A534AXI6-F1
#
_cell.length_a   1.000
_cell.length_b   1.000
_cell.length_c   1.000
_cell.angle_alpha   90.00
_cell.angle_beta   90.00
_cell.angle_gamma   90.00
#
_symmetry.space_group_name_H-M   'P 1'
#
loop_
_entity.id
_entity.type
_entity.pdbx_description
1 polymer ?
#
loop_
_entity_poly.entity_id
_entity_poly.type
_entity_poly.pdbx_seq_one_letter_code
_entity_poly.pdbx_strand_id
1 'polypeptide(L)'
;TAFADGPDNRVWIGTLGGGLTLYDDDSGQTTDIDAITGRRNAIGDQRVMSLHQDRHGTLWIGTFASGLRRLSRDGRLQSFGVKPGDEHSLSAAGIMSLFEARDGAIWVGTHGGGANVVDPASGRVRQLPYGSAAPGAVSSPHVTAIAEDAHGDLWLGTEGGGLDLARADGTVIKVFRHDPRDPASLPANTVYALAVDANDRVWVATDGGGLALVQGSVAAPDAIRFKVLSREEGLSSDTVYGVVADAAGRIWLSGDAGLTRYDPESDGIKTYHREHGLQGEEFNSGAYHRLRDGRLAFGGPGGFNIFDPARLTENRLPPHVALTRVEVLGAPAPGPKPYWLLERIDLGYRANILSLDFGALDFASPKRNRLAYRMTGLTDRWLDLGTQRRITLTNIESGDHLLEVRAANSDSVWSGTPLKLTIHRDPPPWKSWWACIGYALAVLGVIAYRVRLQRLKFQQVLDARQRLESEVKLRTRELTESNRQLAEAVRAKSDFLDRMSHELRTPMNGVVGMTELLARTPLSSTQSRLTETIRSSARVLLQIVNDLLDLSKINAGKIALEVLPFDLGQVLEECSSLFAGAAQAKGIELIVSPPPPEHCSLRGDALRVRQILMNLIGNAVKFTARGEVLVRAEVRAATTADRASVEISVGDTGIGIDAATIGRIFEPFTQADESTSRRFGGSGLGLAICRELTQLMGGSISVESRPQVGSTFHLRLELPAGPAPAASQPPLPMRRVRILSRRPALAESLARHVRALGLTVQGEADSPADGPEDLVLVDASSQRDYLEGRLGAGSASHAPLIVVASTAELDSPDLAGLEARSVVLKPVERSALREALAAVLAESAGAAEAAPATAAVPAAEPLGAHVLLVEDEAVNAAVAQGYLTALGCTSVWVKDGAEAVARNAAERFDLILMDLSMPVMDGFATTALIRQRGGAAGRVPIVALTAHDAANFREACLRAGMDEMLSKPYTLEECARAVRRFSARSASPTGSAPPTGSAPRAEPLASVDPSAIAGLRRLRGDGHGDLYSKLVELFEASCAESLAQLARALESSDLAAAAAVCHKLASSAANVGAGAFARNVRQLERLCKAGDTSAARELSQRLAAAHPALIAELSAMRLRASA
;
A
#
# COMPACT_ATOMS: atom_id res chain seq x y z
N THR A 1 -33.75 -0.96 -16.62
CA THR A 1 -34.48 -0.43 -17.79
C THR A 1 -34.86 -1.60 -18.66
N ALA A 2 -36.05 -1.61 -19.25
CA ALA A 2 -36.53 -2.68 -20.14
C ALA A 2 -37.19 -2.08 -21.37
N PHE A 3 -37.18 -2.79 -22.50
CA PHE A 3 -37.76 -2.32 -23.75
C PHE A 3 -38.75 -3.35 -24.32
N ALA A 4 -39.79 -2.88 -25.02
CA ALA A 4 -40.66 -3.73 -25.82
C ALA A 4 -41.27 -2.94 -26.98
N ASP A 5 -41.71 -3.65 -28.02
CA ASP A 5 -42.39 -3.05 -29.17
C ASP A 5 -43.72 -2.40 -28.78
N GLY A 6 -43.92 -1.16 -29.22
CA GLY A 6 -45.16 -0.40 -29.06
C GLY A 6 -45.97 -0.29 -30.36
N PRO A 7 -47.21 0.22 -30.28
CA PRO A 7 -48.02 0.49 -31.45
C PRO A 7 -47.44 1.64 -32.29
N ASP A 8 -47.70 1.62 -33.61
CA ASP A 8 -47.32 2.68 -34.55
C ASP A 8 -45.83 3.06 -34.51
N ASN A 9 -44.94 2.07 -34.44
CA ASN A 9 -43.49 2.27 -34.43
C ASN A 9 -42.91 2.96 -33.16
N ARG A 10 -43.71 3.04 -32.10
CA ARG A 10 -43.31 3.53 -30.77
C ARG A 10 -42.66 2.41 -29.96
N VAL A 11 -41.96 2.79 -28.88
CA VAL A 11 -41.22 1.86 -28.02
C VAL A 11 -41.69 2.00 -26.58
N TRP A 12 -42.02 0.88 -25.94
CA TRP A 12 -42.25 0.85 -24.50
C TRP A 12 -40.92 0.85 -23.77
N ILE A 13 -40.78 1.74 -22.78
CA ILE A 13 -39.58 1.86 -21.96
C ILE A 13 -39.98 1.74 -20.49
N GLY A 14 -39.53 0.66 -19.87
CA GLY A 14 -39.61 0.44 -18.43
C GLY A 14 -38.38 0.99 -17.73
N THR A 15 -38.55 1.68 -16.61
CA THR A 15 -37.45 2.29 -15.86
C THR A 15 -37.40 1.78 -14.41
N LEU A 16 -36.25 1.95 -13.76
CA LEU A 16 -36.06 1.67 -12.34
C LEU A 16 -36.44 2.91 -11.53
N GLY A 17 -37.75 3.17 -11.40
CA GLY A 17 -38.28 4.26 -10.56
C GLY A 17 -39.12 5.31 -11.30
N GLY A 18 -39.09 5.36 -12.63
CA GLY A 18 -39.96 6.22 -13.43
C GLY A 18 -41.18 5.50 -14.03
N GLY A 19 -41.40 4.22 -13.71
CA GLY A 19 -42.52 3.44 -14.24
C GLY A 19 -42.34 3.05 -15.71
N LEU A 20 -43.47 2.91 -16.40
CA LEU A 20 -43.57 2.53 -17.81
C LEU A 20 -43.93 3.76 -18.66
N THR A 21 -43.13 4.02 -19.69
CA THR A 21 -43.34 5.14 -20.61
C THR A 21 -43.43 4.63 -22.04
N LEU A 22 -44.24 5.30 -22.85
CA LEU A 22 -44.29 5.11 -24.29
C LEU A 22 -43.45 6.21 -24.95
N TYR A 23 -42.40 5.83 -25.66
CA TYR A 23 -41.51 6.72 -26.38
C TYR A 23 -41.84 6.69 -27.87
N ASP A 24 -42.03 7.87 -28.44
CA ASP A 24 -42.17 8.08 -29.87
C ASP A 24 -40.86 8.61 -30.45
N ASP A 25 -40.23 7.83 -31.32
CA ASP A 25 -38.93 8.16 -31.90
C ASP A 25 -39.01 9.30 -32.92
N ASP A 26 -40.15 9.47 -33.60
CA ASP A 26 -40.33 10.51 -34.61
C ASP A 26 -40.51 11.89 -33.96
N SER A 27 -41.24 11.96 -32.85
CA SER A 27 -41.51 13.22 -32.13
C SER A 27 -40.56 13.47 -30.95
N GLY A 28 -39.82 12.46 -30.51
CA GLY A 28 -38.99 12.49 -29.30
C GLY A 28 -39.80 12.64 -28.00
N GLN A 29 -41.13 12.53 -28.06
CA GLN A 29 -41.99 12.69 -26.89
C GLN A 29 -42.11 11.38 -26.11
N THR A 30 -42.12 11.50 -24.79
CA THR A 30 -42.45 10.41 -23.87
C THR A 30 -43.82 10.65 -23.25
N THR A 31 -44.65 9.62 -23.23
CA THR A 31 -45.94 9.66 -22.52
C THR A 31 -45.95 8.61 -21.42
N ASP A 32 -46.18 9.04 -20.18
CA ASP A 32 -46.34 8.13 -19.04
C ASP A 32 -47.66 7.38 -19.17
N ILE A 33 -47.61 6.05 -19.07
CA ILE A 33 -48.79 5.21 -19.22
C ILE A 33 -49.78 5.40 -18.06
N ASP A 34 -49.32 5.70 -16.85
CA ASP A 34 -50.19 5.90 -15.69
C ASP A 34 -51.05 7.17 -15.86
N ALA A 35 -50.58 8.12 -16.69
CA ALA A 35 -51.35 9.30 -17.10
C ALA A 35 -52.42 8.96 -18.16
N ILE A 36 -52.21 7.92 -18.98
CA ILE A 36 -53.13 7.49 -20.04
C ILE A 36 -54.18 6.51 -19.51
N THR A 37 -53.78 5.53 -18.69
CA THR A 37 -54.67 4.45 -18.20
C THR A 37 -55.59 4.91 -17.05
N GLY A 38 -55.27 6.05 -16.44
CA GLY A 38 -56.02 6.65 -15.33
C GLY A 38 -55.77 5.95 -13.99
N ARG A 39 -56.05 6.65 -12.88
CA ARG A 39 -55.74 6.20 -11.49
C ARG A 39 -56.26 4.80 -11.10
N ARG A 40 -57.25 4.25 -11.81
CA ARG A 40 -57.81 2.90 -11.54
C ARG A 40 -57.02 1.76 -12.18
N ASN A 41 -56.15 2.04 -13.15
CA ASN A 41 -55.36 1.06 -13.90
C ASN A 41 -53.84 1.33 -13.79
N ALA A 42 -53.39 1.95 -12.69
CA ALA A 42 -51.97 2.27 -12.49
C ALA A 42 -51.13 1.01 -12.24
N ILE A 43 -49.91 0.98 -12.79
CA ILE A 43 -48.96 -0.15 -12.67
C ILE A 43 -48.47 -0.34 -11.22
N GLY A 44 -48.61 0.65 -10.34
CA GLY A 44 -48.43 0.52 -8.89
C GLY A 44 -46.99 0.34 -8.40
N ASP A 45 -46.13 -0.38 -9.12
CA ASP A 45 -44.69 -0.45 -8.90
C ASP A 45 -43.96 0.28 -10.04
N GLN A 46 -43.20 1.31 -9.66
CA GLN A 46 -42.45 2.13 -10.61
C GLN A 46 -41.16 1.45 -11.10
N ARG A 47 -40.82 0.26 -10.56
CA ARG A 47 -39.65 -0.53 -10.98
C ARG A 47 -40.09 -1.62 -11.95
N VAL A 48 -40.04 -1.28 -13.22
CA VAL A 48 -40.30 -2.22 -14.32
C VAL A 48 -38.99 -2.91 -14.67
N MET A 49 -38.97 -4.23 -14.52
CA MET A 49 -37.77 -5.06 -14.67
C MET A 49 -37.71 -5.72 -16.05
N SER A 50 -38.85 -6.12 -16.59
CA SER A 50 -38.95 -6.79 -17.90
C SER A 50 -40.24 -6.38 -18.60
N LEU A 51 -40.19 -6.36 -19.93
CA LEU A 51 -41.32 -6.06 -20.80
C LEU A 51 -41.31 -7.06 -21.96
N HIS A 52 -42.48 -7.53 -22.37
CA HIS A 52 -42.64 -8.33 -23.57
C HIS A 52 -43.95 -8.02 -24.24
N GLN A 53 -43.94 -7.75 -25.55
CA GLN A 53 -45.17 -7.66 -26.33
C GLN A 53 -45.40 -8.98 -27.07
N ASP A 54 -46.50 -9.65 -26.75
CA ASP A 54 -46.81 -10.93 -27.39
C ASP A 54 -47.18 -10.77 -28.88
N ARG A 55 -47.24 -11.89 -29.60
CA ARG A 55 -47.64 -11.92 -31.02
C ARG A 55 -49.05 -11.35 -31.27
N HIS A 56 -49.91 -11.36 -30.26
CA HIS A 56 -51.26 -10.79 -30.31
C HIS A 56 -51.30 -9.28 -29.97
N GLY A 57 -50.17 -8.67 -29.63
CA GLY A 57 -50.02 -7.25 -29.31
C GLY A 57 -50.46 -6.89 -27.89
N THR A 58 -50.58 -7.86 -27.00
CA THR A 58 -50.74 -7.64 -25.56
C THR A 58 -49.38 -7.33 -24.94
N LEU A 59 -49.32 -6.35 -24.05
CA LEU A 59 -48.09 -6.02 -23.34
C LEU A 59 -48.07 -6.73 -21.98
N TRP A 60 -47.01 -7.49 -21.75
CA TRP A 60 -46.68 -8.14 -20.48
C TRP A 60 -45.61 -7.34 -19.76
N ILE A 61 -45.86 -7.04 -18.49
CA ILE A 61 -45.07 -6.11 -17.67
C ILE A 61 -44.63 -6.83 -16.40
N GLY A 62 -43.33 -7.11 -16.31
CA GLY A 62 -42.70 -7.67 -15.13
C GLY A 62 -42.24 -6.56 -14.19
N THR A 63 -42.69 -6.61 -12.93
CA THR A 63 -42.31 -5.63 -11.89
C THR A 63 -41.42 -6.26 -10.83
N PHE A 64 -40.70 -5.43 -10.08
CA PHE A 64 -39.80 -5.93 -9.03
C PHE A 64 -40.55 -6.46 -7.79
N ALA A 65 -41.69 -5.88 -7.40
CA ALA A 65 -42.42 -6.28 -6.20
C ALA A 65 -43.92 -6.56 -6.40
N SER A 66 -44.51 -6.20 -7.53
CA SER A 66 -45.96 -6.34 -7.77
C SER A 66 -46.33 -7.51 -8.69
N GLY A 67 -45.39 -8.40 -9.03
CA GLY A 67 -45.64 -9.54 -9.91
C GLY A 67 -45.71 -9.14 -11.39
N LEU A 68 -46.49 -9.92 -12.13
CA LEU A 68 -46.69 -9.79 -13.57
C LEU A 68 -48.00 -9.04 -13.86
N ARG A 69 -47.98 -8.14 -14.82
CA ARG A 69 -49.18 -7.45 -15.30
C ARG A 69 -49.35 -7.64 -16.79
N ARG A 70 -50.61 -7.72 -17.23
CA ARG A 70 -51.00 -7.86 -18.62
C ARG A 70 -51.87 -6.69 -19.01
N LEU A 71 -51.42 -5.92 -19.98
CA LEU A 71 -52.16 -4.80 -20.56
C LEU A 71 -52.71 -5.23 -21.93
N SER A 72 -54.03 -5.43 -21.98
CA SER A 72 -54.76 -5.69 -23.22
C SER A 72 -54.76 -4.46 -24.13
N ARG A 73 -54.94 -4.67 -25.44
CA ARG A 73 -55.09 -3.58 -26.43
C ARG A 73 -56.21 -2.60 -26.09
N ASP A 74 -57.26 -3.07 -25.41
CA ASP A 74 -58.40 -2.26 -24.96
C ASP A 74 -58.08 -1.41 -23.71
N GLY A 75 -56.82 -1.38 -23.25
CA GLY A 75 -56.38 -0.61 -22.08
C GLY A 75 -56.74 -1.24 -20.73
N ARG A 76 -57.21 -2.50 -20.71
CA ARG A 76 -57.50 -3.23 -19.47
C ARG A 76 -56.23 -3.85 -18.90
N LEU A 77 -55.95 -3.55 -17.63
CA LEU A 77 -54.81 -4.09 -16.90
C LEU A 77 -55.27 -5.24 -16.00
N GLN A 78 -54.69 -6.43 -16.19
CA GLN A 78 -54.86 -7.59 -15.32
C GLN A 78 -53.57 -7.86 -14.55
N SER A 79 -53.68 -8.10 -13.25
CA SER A 79 -52.53 -8.38 -12.38
C SER A 79 -52.48 -9.86 -12.00
N PHE A 80 -51.30 -10.44 -12.10
CA PHE A 80 -50.95 -11.77 -11.61
C PHE A 80 -49.99 -11.57 -10.45
N GLY A 81 -50.40 -11.98 -9.26
CA GLY A 81 -49.63 -11.85 -8.03
C GLY A 81 -49.29 -13.21 -7.41
N VAL A 82 -48.53 -13.16 -6.33
CA VAL A 82 -48.23 -14.33 -5.50
C VAL A 82 -49.38 -14.57 -4.52
N LYS A 83 -49.90 -15.78 -4.48
CA LYS A 83 -50.80 -16.25 -3.42
C LYS A 83 -50.12 -17.41 -2.70
N PRO A 84 -49.65 -17.22 -1.45
CA PRO A 84 -48.94 -18.27 -0.73
C PRO A 84 -49.72 -19.58 -0.70
N GLY A 85 -49.11 -20.67 -1.17
CA GLY A 85 -49.70 -22.01 -1.20
C GLY A 85 -50.60 -22.34 -2.40
N ASP A 86 -50.80 -21.41 -3.34
CA ASP A 86 -51.56 -21.65 -4.57
C ASP A 86 -50.60 -21.95 -5.74
N GLU A 87 -50.57 -23.20 -6.19
CA GLU A 87 -49.76 -23.69 -7.32
C GLU A 87 -50.18 -23.08 -8.68
N HIS A 88 -51.34 -22.42 -8.73
CA HIS A 88 -51.83 -21.68 -9.90
C HIS A 88 -51.59 -20.17 -9.83
N SER A 89 -50.81 -19.72 -8.84
CA SER A 89 -50.33 -18.34 -8.72
C SER A 89 -48.84 -18.24 -9.07
N LEU A 90 -48.30 -17.03 -9.15
CA LEU A 90 -46.85 -16.86 -9.35
C LEU A 90 -46.07 -17.36 -8.13
N SER A 91 -44.94 -18.02 -8.36
CA SER A 91 -44.05 -18.49 -7.29
C SER A 91 -43.36 -17.35 -6.52
N ALA A 92 -43.03 -16.24 -7.20
CA ALA A 92 -42.43 -15.06 -6.60
C ALA A 92 -42.87 -13.77 -7.33
N ALA A 93 -42.78 -12.63 -6.63
CA ALA A 93 -43.30 -11.35 -7.12
C ALA A 93 -42.30 -10.56 -7.99
N GLY A 94 -41.00 -10.82 -7.87
CA GLY A 94 -39.98 -10.14 -8.67
C GLY A 94 -39.80 -10.82 -10.01
N ILE A 95 -40.27 -10.19 -11.08
CA ILE A 95 -40.24 -10.75 -12.43
C ILE A 95 -39.02 -10.22 -13.18
N MET A 96 -38.02 -11.08 -13.40
CA MET A 96 -36.74 -10.68 -13.98
C MET A 96 -36.72 -10.80 -15.50
N SER A 97 -37.38 -11.81 -16.05
CA SER A 97 -37.41 -12.07 -17.49
C SER A 97 -38.78 -12.55 -17.95
N LEU A 98 -39.11 -12.18 -19.18
CA LEU A 98 -40.32 -12.60 -19.88
C LEU A 98 -39.91 -13.10 -21.25
N PHE A 99 -40.44 -14.26 -21.63
CA PHE A 99 -40.16 -14.87 -22.93
C PHE A 99 -41.42 -15.55 -23.46
N GLU A 100 -41.74 -15.36 -24.73
CA GLU A 100 -42.85 -16.06 -25.41
C GLU A 100 -42.28 -17.23 -26.20
N ALA A 101 -42.63 -18.45 -25.79
CA ALA A 101 -42.27 -19.66 -26.50
C ALA A 101 -43.06 -19.81 -27.81
N ARG A 102 -42.59 -20.67 -28.71
CA ARG A 102 -43.21 -20.89 -30.03
C ARG A 102 -44.66 -21.35 -29.96
N ASP A 103 -45.03 -22.07 -28.90
CA ASP A 103 -46.39 -22.54 -28.59
C ASP A 103 -47.32 -21.41 -28.09
N GLY A 104 -46.78 -20.21 -27.87
CA GLY A 104 -47.49 -19.03 -27.38
C GLY A 104 -47.50 -18.92 -25.85
N ALA A 105 -46.93 -19.86 -25.11
CA ALA A 105 -46.85 -19.76 -23.66
C ALA A 105 -45.87 -18.66 -23.23
N ILE A 106 -46.24 -17.90 -22.19
CA ILE A 106 -45.39 -16.87 -21.62
C ILE A 106 -44.61 -17.46 -20.45
N TRP A 107 -43.30 -17.58 -20.64
CA TRP A 107 -42.34 -18.00 -19.63
C TRP A 107 -41.90 -16.79 -18.80
N VAL A 108 -41.91 -16.98 -17.50
CA VAL A 108 -41.73 -15.92 -16.51
C VAL A 108 -40.61 -16.34 -15.55
N GLY A 109 -39.43 -15.75 -15.73
CA GLY A 109 -38.30 -15.91 -14.81
C GLY A 109 -38.47 -15.00 -13.60
N THR A 110 -38.26 -15.54 -12.41
CA THR A 110 -38.47 -14.81 -11.15
C THR A 110 -37.20 -14.67 -10.33
N HIS A 111 -37.18 -13.68 -9.44
CA HIS A 111 -36.15 -13.49 -8.43
C HIS A 111 -36.60 -14.18 -7.12
N GLY A 112 -36.18 -15.43 -6.93
CA GLY A 112 -36.42 -16.19 -5.70
C GLY A 112 -37.50 -17.28 -5.78
N GLY A 113 -38.11 -17.51 -6.95
CA GLY A 113 -39.17 -18.52 -7.16
C GLY A 113 -38.99 -19.39 -8.41
N GLY A 114 -37.80 -19.41 -9.02
CA GLY A 114 -37.55 -20.17 -10.24
C GLY A 114 -38.27 -19.57 -11.46
N ALA A 115 -38.87 -20.45 -12.29
CA ALA A 115 -39.61 -20.07 -13.47
C ALA A 115 -41.08 -20.49 -13.40
N ASN A 116 -41.95 -19.72 -14.05
CA ASN A 116 -43.38 -20.00 -14.19
C ASN A 116 -43.75 -20.00 -15.68
N VAL A 117 -44.80 -20.74 -16.03
CA VAL A 117 -45.39 -20.74 -17.37
C VAL A 117 -46.82 -20.23 -17.28
N VAL A 118 -47.14 -19.23 -18.07
CA VAL A 118 -48.46 -18.60 -18.12
C VAL A 118 -49.08 -18.85 -19.48
N ASP A 119 -50.26 -19.48 -19.50
CA ASP A 119 -51.06 -19.58 -20.71
C ASP A 119 -51.75 -18.23 -20.97
N PRO A 120 -51.45 -17.54 -22.08
CA PRO A 120 -52.02 -16.22 -22.36
C PRO A 120 -53.55 -16.26 -22.57
N ALA A 121 -54.12 -17.38 -23.04
CA ALA A 121 -55.54 -17.50 -23.33
C ALA A 121 -56.36 -17.71 -22.05
N SER A 122 -55.96 -18.67 -21.21
CA SER A 122 -56.68 -18.98 -19.97
C SER A 122 -56.22 -18.14 -18.77
N GLY A 123 -55.03 -17.57 -18.81
CA GLY A 123 -54.40 -16.87 -17.67
C GLY A 123 -53.96 -17.82 -16.56
N ARG A 124 -53.95 -19.14 -16.79
CA ARG A 124 -53.49 -20.13 -15.80
C ARG A 124 -51.97 -20.05 -15.67
N VAL A 125 -51.49 -20.05 -14.43
CA VAL A 125 -50.06 -20.11 -14.10
C VAL A 125 -49.71 -21.55 -13.70
N ARG A 126 -48.55 -22.01 -14.17
CA ARG A 126 -47.93 -23.28 -13.76
C ARG A 126 -46.53 -22.97 -13.24
N GLN A 127 -46.26 -23.29 -11.96
CA GLN A 127 -44.94 -23.14 -11.36
C GLN A 127 -44.03 -24.31 -11.77
N LEU A 128 -42.75 -24.03 -12.06
CA LEU A 128 -41.76 -25.08 -12.28
C LEU A 128 -41.01 -25.39 -10.98
N PRO A 129 -40.69 -26.67 -10.71
CA PRO A 129 -39.89 -27.03 -9.56
C PRO A 129 -38.46 -26.46 -9.70
N TYR A 130 -37.88 -26.02 -8.59
CA TYR A 130 -36.50 -25.52 -8.54
C TYR A 130 -35.75 -26.05 -7.32
N GLY A 131 -34.42 -26.14 -7.41
CA GLY A 131 -33.52 -26.62 -6.35
C GLY A 131 -33.06 -28.08 -6.49
N SER A 132 -32.07 -28.46 -5.68
CA SER A 132 -31.29 -29.70 -5.85
C SER A 132 -32.00 -31.01 -5.47
N ALA A 133 -33.27 -30.97 -5.04
CA ALA A 133 -33.97 -32.12 -4.47
C ALA A 133 -34.86 -32.88 -5.46
N ALA A 134 -35.14 -32.34 -6.65
CA ALA A 134 -36.00 -32.98 -7.65
C ALA A 134 -35.30 -33.14 -9.01
N PRO A 135 -35.22 -34.36 -9.58
CA PRO A 135 -34.79 -34.55 -10.96
C PRO A 135 -35.67 -33.71 -11.90
N GLY A 136 -35.06 -32.98 -12.83
CA GLY A 136 -35.79 -32.12 -13.75
C GLY A 136 -36.11 -30.71 -13.25
N ALA A 137 -35.70 -30.35 -12.03
CA ALA A 137 -35.91 -29.02 -11.48
C ALA A 137 -34.89 -27.98 -11.99
N VAL A 138 -35.32 -26.72 -12.07
CA VAL A 138 -34.47 -25.55 -12.35
C VAL A 138 -33.39 -25.45 -11.27
N SER A 139 -32.14 -25.24 -11.67
CA SER A 139 -30.97 -25.34 -10.78
C SER A 139 -30.90 -24.22 -9.74
N SER A 140 -31.50 -23.06 -10.03
CA SER A 140 -31.49 -21.88 -9.18
C SER A 140 -32.89 -21.24 -9.08
N PRO A 141 -33.22 -20.64 -7.92
CA PRO A 141 -34.46 -19.87 -7.76
C PRO A 141 -34.43 -18.51 -8.48
N HIS A 142 -33.30 -18.09 -9.07
CA HIS A 142 -33.13 -16.81 -9.74
C HIS A 142 -32.93 -17.03 -11.24
N VAL A 143 -34.02 -16.99 -12.02
CA VAL A 143 -33.99 -17.16 -13.48
C VAL A 143 -33.94 -15.79 -14.13
N THR A 144 -32.84 -15.49 -14.80
CA THR A 144 -32.47 -14.16 -15.32
C THR A 144 -32.70 -14.05 -16.83
N ALA A 145 -32.60 -15.15 -17.57
CA ALA A 145 -32.77 -15.17 -19.02
C ALA A 145 -33.40 -16.49 -19.48
N ILE A 146 -34.19 -16.44 -20.55
CA ILE A 146 -34.86 -17.60 -21.15
C ILE A 146 -34.76 -17.46 -22.66
N ALA A 147 -34.37 -18.54 -23.34
CA ALA A 147 -34.35 -18.60 -24.80
C ALA A 147 -34.78 -19.99 -25.28
N GLU A 148 -35.31 -20.07 -26.51
CA GLU A 148 -35.74 -21.32 -27.15
C GLU A 148 -34.97 -21.50 -28.45
N ASP A 149 -34.38 -22.68 -28.63
CA ASP A 149 -33.69 -23.03 -29.88
C ASP A 149 -34.68 -23.48 -30.99
N ALA A 150 -34.18 -23.86 -32.16
CA ALA A 150 -35.00 -24.33 -33.27
C ALA A 150 -35.57 -25.74 -33.05
N HIS A 151 -35.02 -26.50 -32.10
CA HIS A 151 -35.49 -27.84 -31.74
C HIS A 151 -36.64 -27.80 -30.72
N GLY A 152 -36.91 -26.62 -30.14
CA GLY A 152 -37.93 -26.42 -29.12
C GLY A 152 -37.44 -26.72 -27.71
N ASP A 153 -36.13 -26.90 -27.53
CA ASP A 153 -35.52 -27.01 -26.21
C ASP A 153 -35.25 -25.60 -25.66
N LEU A 154 -35.40 -25.47 -24.34
CA LEU A 154 -35.33 -24.22 -23.60
C LEU A 154 -34.01 -24.09 -22.85
N TRP A 155 -33.41 -22.92 -22.96
CA TRP A 155 -32.20 -22.53 -22.27
C TRP A 155 -32.57 -21.51 -21.19
N LEU A 156 -32.30 -21.85 -19.93
CA LEU A 156 -32.59 -21.00 -18.78
C LEU A 156 -31.27 -20.53 -18.17
N GLY A 157 -31.01 -19.24 -18.29
CA GLY A 157 -29.90 -18.57 -17.61
C GLY A 157 -30.29 -18.29 -16.16
N THR A 158 -29.37 -18.58 -15.24
CA THR A 158 -29.61 -18.37 -13.81
C THR A 158 -28.54 -17.51 -13.16
N GLU A 159 -28.88 -16.92 -12.01
CA GLU A 159 -27.91 -16.27 -11.13
C GLU A 159 -27.29 -17.32 -10.20
N GLY A 160 -25.97 -17.53 -10.33
CA GLY A 160 -25.17 -18.48 -9.54
C GLY A 160 -25.36 -19.98 -9.81
N GLY A 161 -26.43 -20.40 -10.49
CA GLY A 161 -26.74 -21.81 -10.78
C GLY A 161 -26.09 -22.36 -12.05
N GLY A 162 -25.70 -21.48 -12.97
CA GLY A 162 -25.22 -21.80 -14.31
C GLY A 162 -26.29 -21.65 -15.39
N LEU A 163 -26.17 -22.47 -16.43
CA LEU A 163 -27.09 -22.54 -17.57
C LEU A 163 -27.83 -23.88 -17.54
N ASP A 164 -29.16 -23.84 -17.47
CA ASP A 164 -29.99 -25.04 -17.53
C ASP A 164 -30.52 -25.25 -18.94
N LEU A 165 -30.43 -26.48 -19.41
CA LEU A 165 -31.06 -26.96 -20.63
C LEU A 165 -32.29 -27.78 -20.25
N ALA A 166 -33.46 -27.38 -20.72
CA ALA A 166 -34.75 -27.96 -20.42
C ALA A 166 -35.52 -28.32 -21.69
N ARG A 167 -36.46 -29.27 -21.58
CA ARG A 167 -37.42 -29.56 -22.65
C ARG A 167 -38.52 -28.48 -22.70
N ALA A 168 -39.31 -28.47 -23.76
CA ALA A 168 -40.48 -27.59 -23.92
C ALA A 168 -41.48 -27.64 -22.74
N ASP A 169 -41.55 -28.75 -22.00
CA ASP A 169 -42.41 -28.89 -20.83
C ASP A 169 -41.84 -28.23 -19.55
N GLY A 170 -40.58 -27.80 -19.57
CA GLY A 170 -39.83 -27.20 -18.47
C GLY A 170 -38.97 -28.16 -17.66
N THR A 171 -38.89 -29.44 -18.07
CA THR A 171 -38.06 -30.43 -17.39
C THR A 171 -36.58 -30.23 -17.74
N VAL A 172 -35.75 -29.90 -16.74
CA VAL A 172 -34.29 -29.72 -16.92
C VAL A 172 -33.61 -31.06 -17.18
N ILE A 173 -32.91 -31.16 -18.30
CA ILE A 173 -32.16 -32.35 -18.71
C ILE A 173 -30.67 -32.26 -18.41
N LYS A 174 -30.10 -31.05 -18.37
CA LYS A 174 -28.68 -30.82 -18.08
C LYS A 174 -28.46 -29.44 -17.48
N VAL A 175 -27.51 -29.35 -16.56
CA VAL A 175 -27.03 -28.09 -15.97
C VAL A 175 -25.56 -27.92 -16.32
N PHE A 176 -25.21 -26.78 -16.91
CA PHE A 176 -23.83 -26.40 -17.24
C PHE A 176 -23.31 -25.41 -16.21
N ARG A 177 -22.12 -25.68 -15.67
CA ARG A 177 -21.45 -24.85 -14.67
C ARG A 177 -20.02 -24.57 -15.08
N HIS A 178 -19.48 -23.51 -14.51
CA HIS A 178 -18.08 -23.13 -14.63
C HIS A 178 -17.18 -24.11 -13.88
N ASP A 179 -16.19 -24.67 -14.58
CA ASP A 179 -15.06 -25.38 -14.00
C ASP A 179 -13.75 -24.66 -14.38
N PRO A 180 -13.04 -24.04 -13.43
CA PRO A 180 -11.77 -23.35 -13.70
C PRO A 180 -10.68 -24.24 -14.34
N ARG A 181 -10.84 -25.57 -14.30
CA ARG A 181 -9.89 -26.53 -14.89
C ARG A 181 -10.22 -26.91 -16.32
N ASP A 182 -11.43 -26.60 -16.79
CA ASP A 182 -11.87 -26.89 -18.15
C ASP A 182 -12.23 -25.58 -18.87
N PRO A 183 -11.36 -25.06 -19.76
CA PRO A 183 -11.61 -23.83 -20.50
C PRO A 183 -12.77 -23.95 -21.49
N ALA A 184 -13.25 -25.17 -21.78
CA ALA A 184 -14.41 -25.42 -22.63
C ALA A 184 -15.73 -25.54 -21.83
N SER A 185 -15.68 -25.32 -20.51
CA SER A 185 -16.87 -25.19 -19.64
C SER A 185 -17.48 -23.78 -19.71
N LEU A 186 -18.60 -23.57 -19.02
CA LEU A 186 -19.26 -22.26 -18.99
C LEU A 186 -18.32 -21.21 -18.35
N PRO A 187 -18.17 -19.98 -18.88
CA PRO A 187 -17.18 -19.03 -18.37
C PRO A 187 -17.48 -18.49 -16.96
N ALA A 188 -18.75 -18.35 -16.59
CA ALA A 188 -19.17 -18.05 -15.22
C ALA A 188 -20.57 -18.62 -14.93
N ASN A 189 -20.92 -18.74 -13.65
CA ASN A 189 -22.19 -19.36 -13.21
C ASN A 189 -23.39 -18.41 -13.19
N THR A 190 -23.19 -17.10 -13.37
CA THR A 190 -24.29 -16.15 -13.53
C THR A 190 -24.43 -15.81 -15.00
N VAL A 191 -25.60 -16.10 -15.55
CA VAL A 191 -25.95 -15.78 -16.94
C VAL A 191 -26.87 -14.56 -16.92
N TYR A 192 -26.49 -13.46 -17.57
CA TYR A 192 -27.34 -12.26 -17.65
C TYR A 192 -28.31 -12.28 -18.82
N ALA A 193 -27.88 -12.85 -19.95
CA ALA A 193 -28.66 -12.82 -21.17
C ALA A 193 -28.39 -14.06 -22.04
N LEU A 194 -29.40 -14.43 -22.80
CA LEU A 194 -29.35 -15.51 -23.78
C LEU A 194 -29.88 -15.00 -25.11
N ALA A 195 -29.24 -15.40 -26.20
CA ALA A 195 -29.76 -15.13 -27.54
C ALA A 195 -29.56 -16.36 -28.43
N VAL A 196 -30.54 -16.64 -29.27
CA VAL A 196 -30.42 -17.60 -30.36
C VAL A 196 -30.38 -16.82 -31.66
N ASP A 197 -29.31 -17.01 -32.45
CA ASP A 197 -29.18 -16.33 -33.73
C ASP A 197 -29.95 -17.05 -34.86
N ALA A 198 -29.94 -16.46 -36.05
CA ALA A 198 -30.65 -17.01 -37.21
C ALA A 198 -30.10 -18.37 -37.70
N ASN A 199 -28.89 -18.74 -37.30
CA ASN A 199 -28.23 -20.01 -37.62
C ASN A 199 -28.42 -21.04 -36.49
N ASP A 200 -29.34 -20.80 -35.55
CA ASP A 200 -29.61 -21.64 -34.38
C ASP A 200 -28.40 -21.77 -33.43
N ARG A 201 -27.50 -20.77 -33.40
CA ARG A 201 -26.40 -20.73 -32.44
C ARG A 201 -26.88 -20.05 -31.15
N VAL A 202 -26.65 -20.72 -30.03
CA VAL A 202 -26.99 -20.21 -28.69
C VAL A 202 -25.80 -19.44 -28.11
N TRP A 203 -26.05 -18.17 -27.80
CA TRP A 203 -25.11 -17.23 -27.22
C TRP A 203 -25.46 -16.96 -25.76
N VAL A 204 -24.46 -17.03 -24.90
CA VAL A 204 -24.60 -16.98 -23.44
C VAL A 204 -23.74 -15.83 -22.90
N ALA A 205 -24.39 -14.81 -22.37
CA ALA A 205 -23.74 -13.64 -21.79
C ALA A 205 -23.62 -13.82 -20.27
N THR A 206 -22.41 -13.70 -19.72
CA THR A 206 -22.13 -14.01 -18.32
C THR A 206 -21.63 -12.80 -17.50
N ASP A 207 -21.66 -12.92 -16.17
CA ASP A 207 -21.19 -11.86 -15.25
C ASP A 207 -19.67 -11.71 -15.17
N GLY A 208 -18.95 -12.69 -15.72
CA GLY A 208 -17.50 -12.68 -15.91
C GLY A 208 -17.11 -13.73 -16.97
N GLY A 209 -15.92 -13.57 -17.54
CA GLY A 209 -15.39 -14.44 -18.60
C GLY A 209 -15.99 -14.21 -20.01
N GLY A 210 -16.88 -13.22 -20.18
CA GLY A 210 -17.29 -12.71 -21.48
C GLY A 210 -18.55 -13.34 -22.09
N LEU A 211 -18.48 -13.65 -23.40
CA LEU A 211 -19.57 -14.25 -24.17
C LEU A 211 -19.21 -15.70 -24.52
N ALA A 212 -20.08 -16.65 -24.21
CA ALA A 212 -19.92 -18.03 -24.60
C ALA A 212 -20.86 -18.42 -25.76
N LEU A 213 -20.30 -19.11 -26.75
CA LEU A 213 -21.03 -19.76 -27.82
C LEU A 213 -21.15 -21.25 -27.51
N VAL A 214 -22.37 -21.78 -27.50
CA VAL A 214 -22.65 -23.21 -27.32
C VAL A 214 -22.19 -23.97 -28.57
N GLN A 215 -21.34 -24.97 -28.39
CA GLN A 215 -20.89 -25.89 -29.42
C GLN A 215 -21.31 -27.32 -29.07
N GLY A 216 -21.99 -27.99 -30.00
CA GLY A 216 -22.49 -29.35 -29.83
C GLY A 216 -23.97 -29.44 -30.17
N SER A 217 -24.54 -30.63 -29.97
CA SER A 217 -25.95 -30.90 -30.24
C SER A 217 -26.69 -31.16 -28.93
N VAL A 218 -27.90 -30.61 -28.84
CA VAL A 218 -28.83 -30.84 -27.74
C VAL A 218 -29.23 -32.33 -27.60
N ALA A 219 -29.10 -33.11 -28.68
CA ALA A 219 -29.30 -34.57 -28.65
C ALA A 219 -28.24 -35.31 -27.81
N ALA A 220 -27.06 -34.71 -27.60
CA ALA A 220 -25.98 -35.23 -26.76
C ALA A 220 -25.54 -34.16 -25.74
N PRO A 221 -26.32 -33.89 -24.68
CA PRO A 221 -26.06 -32.78 -23.75
C PRO A 221 -24.67 -32.83 -23.08
N ASP A 222 -24.11 -34.02 -22.87
CA ASP A 222 -22.78 -34.20 -22.26
C ASP A 222 -21.61 -33.84 -23.19
N ALA A 223 -21.85 -33.80 -24.50
CA ALA A 223 -20.87 -33.42 -25.50
C ALA A 223 -20.81 -31.89 -25.73
N ILE A 224 -21.72 -31.12 -25.13
CA ILE A 224 -21.78 -29.67 -25.28
C ILE A 224 -20.55 -29.02 -24.62
N ARG A 225 -19.94 -28.08 -25.34
CA ARG A 225 -18.78 -27.27 -24.94
C ARG A 225 -19.02 -25.81 -25.29
N PHE A 226 -18.21 -24.90 -24.74
CA PHE A 226 -18.37 -23.47 -24.94
C PHE A 226 -17.13 -22.85 -25.58
N LYS A 227 -17.29 -22.14 -26.71
CA LYS A 227 -16.27 -21.24 -27.25
C LYS A 227 -16.44 -19.89 -26.54
N VAL A 228 -15.44 -19.47 -25.78
CA VAL A 228 -15.49 -18.24 -24.98
C VAL A 228 -14.79 -17.10 -25.74
N LEU A 229 -15.46 -15.96 -25.81
CA LEU A 229 -14.90 -14.67 -26.25
C LEU A 229 -14.77 -13.81 -24.99
N SER A 230 -13.56 -13.37 -24.66
CA SER A 230 -13.23 -12.54 -23.48
C SER A 230 -12.48 -11.27 -23.88
N ARG A 231 -12.01 -10.48 -22.91
CA ARG A 231 -11.11 -9.35 -23.15
C ARG A 231 -9.82 -9.73 -23.88
N GLU A 232 -9.32 -10.94 -23.69
CA GLU A 232 -8.11 -11.42 -24.37
C GLU A 232 -8.32 -11.55 -25.88
N GLU A 233 -9.54 -11.92 -26.29
CA GLU A 233 -9.95 -12.05 -27.69
C GLU A 233 -10.42 -10.71 -28.30
N GLY A 234 -10.46 -9.63 -27.50
CA GLY A 234 -10.76 -8.27 -27.98
C GLY A 234 -12.12 -7.71 -27.56
N LEU A 235 -12.88 -8.38 -26.68
CA LEU A 235 -14.05 -7.74 -26.06
C LEU A 235 -13.62 -6.56 -25.18
N SER A 236 -14.47 -5.54 -25.09
CA SER A 236 -14.21 -4.40 -24.21
C SER A 236 -14.44 -4.71 -22.73
N SER A 237 -15.30 -5.69 -22.44
CA SER A 237 -15.55 -6.19 -21.09
C SER A 237 -15.77 -7.69 -21.04
N ASP A 238 -15.45 -8.27 -19.88
CA ASP A 238 -15.76 -9.66 -19.54
C ASP A 238 -17.17 -9.80 -18.92
N THR A 239 -17.81 -8.69 -18.57
CA THR A 239 -19.18 -8.68 -18.07
C THR A 239 -20.11 -8.25 -19.19
N VAL A 240 -20.97 -9.17 -19.64
CA VAL A 240 -21.91 -8.94 -20.74
C VAL A 240 -23.32 -8.95 -20.19
N TYR A 241 -23.95 -7.78 -20.15
CA TYR A 241 -25.31 -7.57 -19.62
C TYR A 241 -26.42 -7.95 -20.59
N GLY A 242 -26.14 -7.90 -21.89
CA GLY A 242 -27.13 -8.09 -22.93
C GLY A 242 -26.50 -8.58 -24.21
N VAL A 243 -27.21 -9.49 -24.90
CA VAL A 243 -26.82 -10.04 -26.20
C VAL A 243 -28.01 -10.03 -27.14
N VAL A 244 -27.82 -9.54 -28.36
CA VAL A 244 -28.86 -9.51 -29.38
C VAL A 244 -28.27 -9.66 -30.78
N ALA A 245 -28.90 -10.46 -31.63
CA ALA A 245 -28.48 -10.65 -33.02
C ALA A 245 -29.23 -9.67 -33.94
N ASP A 246 -28.50 -8.96 -34.81
CA ASP A 246 -29.11 -8.14 -35.85
C ASP A 246 -29.60 -8.98 -37.06
N ALA A 247 -30.27 -8.33 -38.01
CA ALA A 247 -30.80 -8.99 -39.20
C ALA A 247 -29.72 -9.55 -40.15
N ALA A 248 -28.47 -9.09 -40.02
CA ALA A 248 -27.33 -9.56 -40.80
C ALA A 248 -26.59 -10.72 -40.11
N GLY A 249 -27.05 -11.16 -38.93
CA GLY A 249 -26.41 -12.23 -38.16
C GLY A 249 -25.23 -11.77 -37.30
N ARG A 250 -25.00 -10.46 -37.16
CA ARG A 250 -23.96 -9.92 -36.27
C ARG A 250 -24.51 -9.81 -34.86
N ILE A 251 -23.66 -10.09 -33.87
CA ILE A 251 -24.02 -10.13 -32.46
C ILE A 251 -23.64 -8.81 -31.81
N TRP A 252 -24.58 -8.21 -31.09
CA TRP A 252 -24.40 -6.95 -30.36
C TRP A 252 -24.45 -7.22 -28.86
N LEU A 253 -23.47 -6.68 -28.16
CA LEU A 253 -23.15 -6.97 -26.77
C LEU A 253 -23.08 -5.67 -25.98
N SER A 254 -23.86 -5.56 -24.91
CA SER A 254 -23.76 -4.45 -23.96
C SER A 254 -23.07 -4.92 -22.68
N GLY A 255 -22.12 -4.13 -22.16
CA GLY A 255 -21.41 -4.42 -20.91
C GLY A 255 -21.20 -3.17 -20.06
N ASP A 256 -20.17 -3.19 -19.21
CA ASP A 256 -19.75 -2.03 -18.40
C ASP A 256 -18.76 -1.09 -19.13
N ALA A 257 -18.29 -1.47 -20.32
CA ALA A 257 -17.26 -0.77 -21.10
C ALA A 257 -17.66 -0.59 -22.57
N GLY A 258 -18.79 0.04 -22.81
CA GLY A 258 -19.31 0.38 -24.14
C GLY A 258 -20.15 -0.73 -24.77
N LEU A 259 -20.47 -0.52 -26.04
CA LEU A 259 -21.30 -1.42 -26.85
C LEU A 259 -20.43 -2.12 -27.88
N THR A 260 -20.41 -3.45 -27.90
CA THR A 260 -19.55 -4.24 -28.79
C THR A 260 -20.36 -4.95 -29.86
N ARG A 261 -19.92 -4.84 -31.12
CA ARG A 261 -20.41 -5.61 -32.27
C ARG A 261 -19.40 -6.70 -32.58
N TYR A 262 -19.85 -7.94 -32.59
CA TYR A 262 -19.09 -9.12 -32.97
C TYR A 262 -19.68 -9.74 -34.23
N ASP A 263 -18.84 -9.99 -35.22
CA ASP A 263 -19.19 -10.67 -36.45
C ASP A 263 -18.69 -12.13 -36.39
N PRO A 264 -19.58 -13.12 -36.24
CA PRO A 264 -19.18 -14.51 -36.05
C PRO A 264 -18.56 -15.17 -37.29
N GLU A 265 -18.74 -14.60 -38.49
CA GLU A 265 -18.20 -15.16 -39.73
C GLU A 265 -16.79 -14.63 -40.04
N SER A 266 -16.51 -13.37 -39.69
CA SER A 266 -15.19 -12.76 -39.88
C SER A 266 -14.32 -12.73 -38.62
N ASP A 267 -14.87 -13.13 -37.47
CA ASP A 267 -14.27 -12.99 -36.13
C ASP A 267 -13.93 -11.51 -35.79
N GLY A 268 -14.59 -10.58 -36.47
CA GLY A 268 -14.34 -9.14 -36.35
C GLY A 268 -15.08 -8.54 -35.15
N ILE A 269 -14.34 -7.96 -34.20
CA ILE A 269 -14.89 -7.25 -33.04
C ILE A 269 -14.71 -5.74 -33.21
N LYS A 270 -15.80 -4.99 -32.97
CA LYS A 270 -15.80 -3.52 -32.94
C LYS A 270 -16.52 -3.01 -31.70
N THR A 271 -15.84 -2.19 -30.91
CA THR A 271 -16.44 -1.54 -29.73
C THR A 271 -16.72 -0.06 -29.98
N TYR A 272 -17.96 0.32 -29.73
CA TYR A 272 -18.46 1.68 -29.69
C TYR A 272 -18.43 2.21 -28.26
N HIS A 273 -18.12 3.49 -28.12
CA HIS A 273 -17.95 4.20 -26.86
C HIS A 273 -18.79 5.47 -26.85
N ARG A 274 -18.81 6.21 -25.73
CA ARG A 274 -19.55 7.46 -25.58
C ARG A 274 -19.32 8.48 -26.70
N GLU A 275 -18.09 8.57 -27.21
CA GLU A 275 -17.74 9.47 -28.33
C GLU A 275 -18.44 9.11 -29.66
N HIS A 276 -18.93 7.88 -29.81
CA HIS A 276 -19.76 7.45 -30.94
C HIS A 276 -21.25 7.77 -30.74
N GLY A 277 -21.62 8.47 -29.67
CA GLY A 277 -23.01 8.86 -29.37
C GLY A 277 -23.73 7.94 -28.37
N LEU A 278 -23.01 7.07 -27.66
CA LEU A 278 -23.63 6.24 -26.60
C LEU A 278 -24.04 7.10 -25.39
N GLN A 279 -25.10 6.68 -24.69
CA GLN A 279 -25.59 7.34 -23.47
C GLN A 279 -24.54 7.39 -22.34
N GLY A 280 -23.64 6.40 -22.33
CA GLY A 280 -22.59 6.19 -21.34
C GLY A 280 -21.73 4.99 -21.74
N GLU A 281 -20.70 4.70 -20.94
CA GLU A 281 -19.91 3.47 -21.12
C GLU A 281 -20.63 2.25 -20.51
N GLU A 282 -21.31 2.45 -19.38
CA GLU A 282 -21.98 1.36 -18.66
C GLU A 282 -23.44 1.20 -19.15
N PHE A 283 -23.84 -0.04 -19.39
CA PHE A 283 -25.21 -0.44 -19.71
C PHE A 283 -25.84 -1.20 -18.53
N ASN A 284 -27.17 -1.36 -18.55
CA ASN A 284 -27.89 -2.09 -17.51
C ASN A 284 -28.23 -3.52 -17.96
N SER A 285 -28.21 -4.48 -17.04
CA SER A 285 -28.72 -5.84 -17.27
C SER A 285 -30.21 -5.83 -17.63
N GLY A 286 -30.58 -6.67 -18.60
CA GLY A 286 -31.94 -6.75 -19.14
C GLY A 286 -32.39 -5.55 -19.99
N ALA A 287 -31.54 -4.53 -20.16
CA ALA A 287 -31.87 -3.32 -20.91
C ALA A 287 -31.45 -3.42 -22.38
N TYR A 288 -31.89 -4.45 -23.08
CA TYR A 288 -31.62 -4.64 -24.50
C TYR A 288 -32.85 -5.21 -25.20
N HIS A 289 -33.11 -4.82 -26.44
CA HIS A 289 -34.20 -5.39 -27.25
C HIS A 289 -33.96 -5.16 -28.74
N ARG A 290 -34.40 -6.11 -29.58
CA ARG A 290 -34.50 -5.93 -31.02
C ARG A 290 -35.94 -5.62 -31.38
N LEU A 291 -36.16 -4.42 -31.90
CA LEU A 291 -37.47 -3.99 -32.38
C LEU A 291 -37.86 -4.76 -33.65
N ARG A 292 -39.17 -4.85 -33.91
CA ARG A 292 -39.72 -5.56 -35.08
C ARG A 292 -39.25 -5.00 -36.42
N ASP A 293 -38.88 -3.73 -36.48
CA ASP A 293 -38.34 -3.07 -37.66
C ASP A 293 -36.82 -3.31 -37.87
N GLY A 294 -36.17 -4.03 -36.95
CA GLY A 294 -34.75 -4.36 -37.01
C GLY A 294 -33.83 -3.38 -36.27
N ARG A 295 -34.36 -2.27 -35.72
CA ARG A 295 -33.59 -1.38 -34.85
C ARG A 295 -33.23 -2.09 -33.53
N LEU A 296 -32.11 -1.69 -32.95
CA LEU A 296 -31.64 -2.20 -31.66
C LEU A 296 -31.78 -1.11 -30.60
N ALA A 297 -32.30 -1.49 -29.44
CA ALA A 297 -32.42 -0.63 -28.27
C ALA A 297 -31.53 -1.15 -27.15
N PHE A 298 -30.73 -0.27 -26.55
CA PHE A 298 -29.89 -0.55 -25.39
C PHE A 298 -30.03 0.55 -24.35
N GLY A 299 -30.10 0.19 -23.06
CA GLY A 299 -30.29 1.12 -21.96
C GLY A 299 -29.16 1.05 -20.94
N GLY A 300 -28.89 2.19 -20.30
CA GLY A 300 -27.93 2.29 -19.20
C GLY A 300 -28.30 3.39 -18.21
N PRO A 301 -27.40 3.73 -17.27
CA PRO A 301 -27.66 4.72 -16.22
C PRO A 301 -27.88 6.15 -16.75
N GLY A 302 -27.30 6.50 -17.90
CA GLY A 302 -27.40 7.80 -18.55
C GLY A 302 -28.53 7.91 -19.60
N GLY A 303 -29.39 6.90 -19.74
CA GLY A 303 -30.51 6.89 -20.68
C GLY A 303 -30.52 5.65 -21.56
N PHE A 304 -30.81 5.82 -22.85
CA PHE A 304 -30.86 4.72 -23.81
C PHE A 304 -30.37 5.15 -25.20
N ASN A 305 -30.02 4.17 -26.02
CA ASN A 305 -29.66 4.32 -27.41
C ASN A 305 -30.58 3.42 -28.25
N ILE A 306 -31.23 3.99 -29.26
CA ILE A 306 -31.92 3.25 -30.32
C ILE A 306 -31.22 3.58 -31.63
N PHE A 307 -30.83 2.57 -32.39
CA PHE A 307 -30.16 2.77 -33.67
C PHE A 307 -30.46 1.64 -34.65
N ASP A 308 -30.33 1.95 -35.94
CA ASP A 308 -30.41 0.99 -37.03
C ASP A 308 -28.99 0.46 -37.35
N PRO A 309 -28.69 -0.83 -37.09
CA PRO A 309 -27.36 -1.39 -37.35
C PRO A 309 -26.99 -1.47 -38.84
N ALA A 310 -27.96 -1.33 -39.75
CA ALA A 310 -27.70 -1.30 -41.20
C ALA A 310 -27.27 0.11 -41.69
N ARG A 311 -27.57 1.17 -40.92
CA ARG A 311 -27.22 2.56 -41.27
C ARG A 311 -25.90 3.03 -40.68
N LEU A 312 -25.23 2.22 -39.86
CA LEU A 312 -23.95 2.57 -39.27
C LEU A 312 -22.85 2.60 -40.33
N THR A 313 -22.22 3.76 -40.50
CA THR A 313 -21.07 3.94 -41.40
C THR A 313 -19.76 3.77 -40.64
N GLU A 314 -18.83 2.98 -41.19
CA GLU A 314 -17.47 2.84 -40.65
C GLU A 314 -16.54 3.92 -41.21
N ASN A 315 -15.69 4.50 -40.36
CA ASN A 315 -14.71 5.46 -40.81
C ASN A 315 -13.50 4.72 -41.40
N ARG A 316 -13.54 4.48 -42.71
CA ARG A 316 -12.46 3.82 -43.46
C ARG A 316 -11.37 4.78 -43.91
N LEU A 317 -11.44 6.06 -43.55
CA LEU A 317 -10.42 7.05 -43.89
C LEU A 317 -9.24 6.91 -42.92
N PRO A 318 -8.04 6.54 -43.41
CA PRO A 318 -6.86 6.48 -42.57
C PRO A 318 -6.47 7.90 -42.10
N PRO A 319 -6.02 8.07 -40.85
CA PRO A 319 -5.61 9.38 -40.35
C PRO A 319 -4.26 9.79 -40.94
N HIS A 320 -4.09 11.09 -41.20
CA HIS A 320 -2.79 11.66 -41.51
C HIS A 320 -1.99 11.92 -40.24
N VAL A 321 -0.72 11.52 -40.20
CA VAL A 321 0.19 11.82 -39.08
C VAL A 321 0.83 13.18 -39.30
N ALA A 322 0.79 14.04 -38.30
CA ALA A 322 1.46 15.34 -38.30
C ALA A 322 2.35 15.49 -37.07
N LEU A 323 3.58 15.98 -37.25
CA LEU A 323 4.45 16.38 -36.15
C LEU A 323 3.95 17.70 -35.57
N THR A 324 3.59 17.72 -34.30
CA THR A 324 2.95 18.87 -33.63
C THR A 324 3.89 19.60 -32.68
N ARG A 325 4.91 18.93 -32.14
CA ARG A 325 5.91 19.54 -31.24
C ARG A 325 7.25 18.83 -31.35
N VAL A 326 8.32 19.61 -31.24
CA VAL A 326 9.70 19.12 -31.14
C VAL A 326 10.35 19.77 -29.92
N GLU A 327 10.90 18.96 -29.03
CA GLU A 327 11.65 19.41 -27.86
C GLU A 327 13.05 18.80 -27.84
N VAL A 328 14.06 19.65 -27.66
CA VAL A 328 15.45 19.25 -27.49
C VAL A 328 15.88 19.62 -26.08
N LEU A 329 16.33 18.62 -25.30
CA LEU A 329 16.69 18.80 -23.88
C LEU A 329 15.56 19.43 -23.04
N GLY A 330 14.30 19.10 -23.36
CA GLY A 330 13.11 19.59 -22.64
C GLY A 330 12.67 21.01 -23.02
N ALA A 331 13.37 21.69 -23.94
CA ALA A 331 12.96 22.99 -24.47
C ALA A 331 12.41 22.86 -25.89
N PRO A 332 11.32 23.57 -26.25
CA PRO A 332 10.80 23.57 -27.62
C PRO A 332 11.85 24.09 -28.59
N ALA A 333 12.09 23.35 -29.68
CA ALA A 333 13.11 23.69 -30.67
C ALA A 333 12.52 24.60 -31.77
N PRO A 334 12.84 25.91 -31.80
CA PRO A 334 12.32 26.79 -32.84
C PRO A 334 12.94 26.42 -34.20
N GLY A 335 12.10 26.32 -35.23
CA GLY A 335 12.51 26.05 -36.61
C GLY A 335 11.94 27.08 -37.59
N PRO A 336 12.60 27.30 -38.75
CA PRO A 336 12.11 28.24 -39.78
C PRO A 336 10.85 27.74 -40.51
N LYS A 337 10.52 26.46 -40.38
CA LYS A 337 9.32 25.82 -40.92
C LYS A 337 8.43 25.34 -39.77
N PRO A 338 7.10 25.34 -39.94
CA PRO A 338 6.20 24.67 -39.02
C PRO A 338 6.53 23.17 -38.89
N TYR A 339 6.34 22.60 -37.69
CA TYR A 339 6.76 21.24 -37.37
C TYR A 339 6.20 20.17 -38.32
N TRP A 340 4.97 20.33 -38.79
CA TRP A 340 4.33 19.38 -39.71
C TRP A 340 4.92 19.37 -41.13
N LEU A 341 5.80 20.31 -41.47
CA LEU A 341 6.51 20.39 -42.77
C LEU A 341 8.01 20.06 -42.63
N LEU A 342 8.47 19.64 -41.45
CA LEU A 342 9.86 19.26 -41.23
C LEU A 342 10.10 17.84 -41.77
N GLU A 343 11.02 17.74 -42.72
CA GLU A 343 11.53 16.46 -43.24
C GLU A 343 12.83 16.05 -42.55
N ARG A 344 13.54 17.01 -41.92
CA ARG A 344 14.85 16.82 -41.31
C ARG A 344 15.00 17.65 -40.02
N ILE A 345 15.60 17.04 -39.00
CA ILE A 345 15.99 17.69 -37.73
C ILE A 345 17.50 17.49 -37.54
N ASP A 346 18.25 18.58 -37.46
CA ASP A 346 19.68 18.55 -37.17
C ASP A 346 19.91 18.82 -35.67
N LEU A 347 20.57 17.87 -35.00
CA LEU A 347 20.89 17.91 -33.58
C LEU A 347 22.39 18.12 -33.38
N GLY A 348 22.74 19.15 -32.60
CA GLY A 348 24.12 19.33 -32.17
C GLY A 348 24.59 18.22 -31.24
N TYR A 349 25.91 17.98 -31.16
CA TYR A 349 26.47 16.83 -30.43
C TYR A 349 26.07 16.74 -28.93
N ARG A 350 25.70 17.86 -28.30
CA ARG A 350 25.26 17.95 -26.89
C ARG A 350 23.78 17.62 -26.68
N ALA A 351 22.98 17.60 -27.75
CA ALA A 351 21.55 17.32 -27.69
C ALA A 351 21.32 15.80 -27.53
N ASN A 352 21.28 15.33 -26.28
CA ASN A 352 21.15 13.90 -25.97
C ASN A 352 19.71 13.41 -25.83
N ILE A 353 18.74 14.32 -25.73
CA ILE A 353 17.33 14.01 -25.55
C ILE A 353 16.54 14.78 -26.59
N LEU A 354 15.79 14.04 -27.41
CA LEU A 354 14.85 14.57 -28.40
C LEU A 354 13.46 13.99 -28.11
N SER A 355 12.48 14.86 -27.86
CA SER A 355 11.08 14.47 -27.71
C SER A 355 10.26 15.03 -28.87
N LEU A 356 9.45 14.16 -29.49
CA LEU A 356 8.64 14.46 -30.65
C LEU A 356 7.18 14.12 -30.33
N ASP A 357 6.29 15.10 -30.43
CA ASP A 357 4.86 14.88 -30.29
C ASP A 357 4.20 14.79 -31.67
N PHE A 358 3.38 13.76 -31.87
CA PHE A 358 2.65 13.50 -33.10
C PHE A 358 1.14 13.59 -32.87
N GLY A 359 0.43 14.15 -33.83
CA GLY A 359 -1.02 14.11 -33.92
C GLY A 359 -1.45 13.20 -35.06
N ALA A 360 -2.39 12.31 -34.81
CA ALA A 360 -3.15 11.63 -35.84
C ALA A 360 -4.39 12.48 -36.14
N LEU A 361 -4.50 13.00 -37.37
CA LEU A 361 -5.57 13.88 -37.83
C LEU A 361 -6.85 13.09 -38.14
N ASP A 362 -7.37 12.41 -37.11
CA ASP A 362 -8.74 11.92 -37.04
C ASP A 362 -9.41 12.57 -35.83
N PHE A 363 -10.42 13.38 -36.12
CA PHE A 363 -11.15 14.19 -35.15
C PHE A 363 -12.39 13.49 -34.62
N ALA A 364 -12.79 12.34 -35.19
CA ALA A 364 -13.94 11.58 -34.72
C ALA A 364 -13.70 11.08 -33.29
N SER A 365 -12.53 10.48 -33.05
CA SER A 365 -12.18 9.87 -31.77
C SER A 365 -10.70 10.09 -31.42
N PRO A 366 -10.26 11.35 -31.21
CA PRO A 366 -8.85 11.70 -31.16
C PRO A 366 -8.08 11.02 -30.03
N LYS A 367 -8.74 10.70 -28.91
CA LYS A 367 -8.11 10.04 -27.75
C LYS A 367 -7.78 8.56 -28.01
N ARG A 368 -8.39 7.94 -29.02
CA ARG A 368 -8.23 6.52 -29.35
C ARG A 368 -7.39 6.27 -30.60
N ASN A 369 -6.92 7.33 -31.24
CA ASN A 369 -5.96 7.19 -32.32
C ASN A 369 -4.70 6.51 -31.81
N ARG A 370 -4.26 5.48 -32.52
CA ARG A 370 -3.05 4.73 -32.19
C ARG A 370 -1.87 5.21 -33.02
N LEU A 371 -0.68 5.21 -32.45
CA LEU A 371 0.55 5.58 -33.14
C LEU A 371 1.53 4.41 -33.11
N ALA A 372 2.25 4.19 -34.20
CA ALA A 372 3.36 3.26 -34.24
C ALA A 372 4.54 3.89 -34.95
N TYR A 373 5.76 3.54 -34.52
CA TYR A 373 6.98 4.04 -35.13
C TYR A 373 8.04 2.96 -35.31
N ARG A 374 8.99 3.23 -36.22
CA ARG A 374 10.26 2.49 -36.34
C ARG A 374 11.38 3.45 -36.72
N MET A 375 12.62 3.10 -36.39
CA MET A 375 13.75 3.99 -36.60
C MET A 375 15.02 3.22 -36.96
N THR A 376 15.69 3.62 -38.04
CA THR A 376 16.93 2.99 -38.49
C THR A 376 18.05 3.16 -37.46
N GLY A 377 18.64 2.06 -37.03
CA GLY A 377 19.67 2.03 -35.97
C GLY A 377 19.13 1.80 -34.56
N LEU A 378 17.80 1.77 -34.35
CA LEU A 378 17.19 1.42 -33.06
C LEU A 378 16.32 0.16 -33.17
N THR A 379 15.39 0.12 -34.12
CA THR A 379 14.48 -1.03 -34.31
C THR A 379 14.01 -1.14 -35.76
N ASP A 380 14.08 -2.35 -36.31
CA ASP A 380 13.54 -2.68 -37.64
C ASP A 380 12.05 -3.06 -37.60
N ARG A 381 11.50 -3.32 -36.41
CA ARG A 381 10.07 -3.64 -36.20
C ARG A 381 9.29 -2.39 -35.79
N TRP A 382 8.02 -2.35 -36.20
CA TRP A 382 7.07 -1.33 -35.74
C TRP A 382 6.77 -1.50 -34.25
N LEU A 383 7.02 -0.46 -33.47
CA LEU A 383 6.64 -0.38 -32.06
C LEU A 383 5.32 0.39 -31.96
N ASP A 384 4.31 -0.24 -31.36
CA ASP A 384 3.01 0.37 -31.10
C ASP A 384 3.04 1.14 -29.78
N LEU A 385 2.67 2.43 -29.83
CA LEU A 385 2.62 3.35 -28.70
C LEU A 385 1.23 3.39 -28.04
N GLY A 386 0.28 2.61 -28.55
CA GLY A 386 -1.12 2.71 -28.14
C GLY A 386 -1.63 4.13 -28.35
N THR A 387 -2.24 4.72 -27.33
CA THR A 387 -2.78 6.09 -27.37
C THR A 387 -1.74 7.17 -27.07
N GLN A 388 -0.48 6.80 -26.82
CA GLN A 388 0.58 7.78 -26.56
C GLN A 388 0.98 8.52 -27.83
N ARG A 389 1.16 9.84 -27.68
CA ARG A 389 1.46 10.75 -28.78
C ARG A 389 2.92 11.22 -28.83
N ARG A 390 3.72 10.84 -27.83
CA ARG A 390 5.06 11.34 -27.62
C ARG A 390 6.08 10.23 -27.82
N ILE A 391 7.09 10.50 -28.63
CA ILE A 391 8.28 9.65 -28.80
C ILE A 391 9.46 10.40 -28.20
N THR A 392 10.10 9.80 -27.19
CA THR A 392 11.32 10.36 -26.58
C THR A 392 12.50 9.47 -26.93
N LEU A 393 13.45 10.04 -27.67
CA LEU A 393 14.68 9.39 -28.11
C LEU A 393 15.83 9.90 -27.24
N THR A 394 16.57 8.98 -26.64
CA THR A 394 17.73 9.28 -25.81
C THR A 394 18.99 8.68 -26.42
N ASN A 395 20.07 9.45 -26.40
CA ASN A 395 21.41 9.02 -26.79
C ASN A 395 21.53 8.38 -28.19
N ILE A 396 20.88 8.99 -29.19
CA ILE A 396 20.95 8.58 -30.60
C ILE A 396 22.41 8.57 -31.08
N GLU A 397 22.83 7.60 -31.88
CA GLU A 397 24.18 7.58 -32.46
C GLU A 397 24.45 8.80 -33.38
N SER A 398 25.72 9.08 -33.68
CA SER A 398 26.07 10.15 -34.62
C SER A 398 25.86 9.69 -36.06
N GLY A 399 25.13 10.47 -36.86
CA GLY A 399 24.79 10.12 -38.23
C GLY A 399 23.35 10.47 -38.60
N ASP A 400 22.91 10.03 -39.77
CA ASP A 400 21.54 10.18 -40.25
C ASP A 400 20.70 8.96 -39.82
N HIS A 401 19.59 9.23 -39.13
CA HIS A 401 18.61 8.22 -38.75
C HIS A 401 17.24 8.56 -39.34
N LEU A 402 16.59 7.59 -39.99
CA LEU A 402 15.24 7.74 -40.52
C LEU A 402 14.22 7.23 -39.49
N LEU A 403 13.39 8.13 -38.98
CA LEU A 403 12.22 7.84 -38.16
C LEU A 403 10.98 7.76 -39.05
N GLU A 404 10.26 6.65 -39.00
CA GLU A 404 8.99 6.46 -39.69
C GLU A 404 7.86 6.30 -38.68
N VAL A 405 6.79 7.09 -38.82
CA VAL A 405 5.63 7.10 -37.91
C VAL A 405 4.35 6.91 -38.71
N ARG A 406 3.48 6.01 -38.26
CA ARG A 406 2.15 5.78 -38.82
C ARG A 406 1.10 5.86 -37.71
N ALA A 407 -0.14 6.17 -38.08
CA ALA A 407 -1.25 6.17 -37.14
C ALA A 407 -2.40 5.29 -37.60
N ALA A 408 -3.21 4.84 -36.65
CA ALA A 408 -4.50 4.24 -36.91
C ALA A 408 -5.60 5.09 -36.27
N ASN A 409 -6.75 5.17 -36.95
CA ASN A 409 -7.95 5.78 -36.39
C ASN A 409 -8.57 4.87 -35.30
N SER A 410 -9.68 5.30 -34.69
CA SER A 410 -10.41 4.48 -33.72
C SER A 410 -10.91 3.14 -34.27
N ASP A 411 -11.07 3.05 -35.59
CA ASP A 411 -11.50 1.84 -36.31
C ASP A 411 -10.31 0.95 -36.73
N SER A 412 -9.11 1.20 -36.17
CA SER A 412 -7.88 0.43 -36.42
C SER A 412 -7.41 0.42 -37.89
N VAL A 413 -7.84 1.40 -38.69
CA VAL A 413 -7.37 1.59 -40.06
C VAL A 413 -6.05 2.36 -40.05
N TRP A 414 -4.97 1.67 -40.38
CA TRP A 414 -3.62 2.26 -40.42
C TRP A 414 -3.41 3.14 -41.65
N SER A 415 -2.66 4.23 -41.47
CA SER A 415 -2.19 5.10 -42.55
C SER A 415 -1.29 4.35 -43.52
N GLY A 416 -1.64 4.38 -44.81
CA GLY A 416 -0.89 3.67 -45.87
C GLY A 416 0.50 4.25 -46.15
N THR A 417 0.70 5.56 -45.95
CA THR A 417 2.00 6.22 -46.08
C THR A 417 2.47 6.72 -44.71
N PRO A 418 3.59 6.20 -44.17
CA PRO A 418 4.13 6.69 -42.90
C PRO A 418 4.77 8.07 -43.10
N LEU A 419 4.68 8.92 -42.08
CA LEU A 419 5.45 10.15 -41.98
C LEU A 419 6.92 9.78 -41.79
N LYS A 420 7.79 10.34 -42.63
CA LYS A 420 9.23 10.09 -42.65
C LYS A 420 9.97 11.33 -42.17
N LEU A 421 10.84 11.17 -41.18
CA LEU A 421 11.61 12.26 -40.58
C LEU A 421 13.07 11.83 -40.44
N THR A 422 13.99 12.54 -41.07
CA THR A 422 15.43 12.30 -40.94
C THR A 422 15.97 13.08 -39.74
N ILE A 423 16.58 12.39 -38.79
CA ILE A 423 17.22 12.97 -37.61
C ILE A 423 18.73 12.85 -37.82
N HIS A 424 19.41 13.97 -38.02
CA HIS A 424 20.86 14.03 -38.14
C HIS A 424 21.47 14.42 -36.80
N ARG A 425 22.50 13.71 -36.35
CA ARG A 425 23.26 14.07 -35.15
C ARG A 425 24.73 14.33 -35.48
N ASP A 426 25.20 15.53 -35.15
CA ASP A 426 26.59 15.92 -35.35
C ASP A 426 27.56 15.02 -34.56
N PRO A 427 28.69 14.60 -35.15
CA PRO A 427 29.73 13.90 -34.41
C PRO A 427 30.36 14.82 -33.35
N PRO A 428 30.77 14.29 -32.20
CA PRO A 428 31.39 15.10 -31.16
C PRO A 428 32.72 15.71 -31.64
N PRO A 429 33.11 16.92 -31.16
CA PRO A 429 34.27 17.65 -31.67
C PRO A 429 35.60 16.88 -31.61
N TRP A 430 35.78 16.00 -30.62
CA TRP A 430 36.98 15.17 -30.45
C TRP A 430 37.03 13.96 -31.40
N LYS A 431 35.93 13.61 -32.07
CA LYS A 431 35.92 12.63 -33.18
C LYS A 431 35.98 13.33 -34.55
N SER A 432 36.18 14.65 -34.59
CA SER A 432 36.34 15.37 -35.85
C SER A 432 37.65 14.96 -36.54
N TRP A 433 37.67 15.04 -37.86
CA TRP A 433 38.85 14.67 -38.64
C TRP A 433 40.06 15.58 -38.32
N TRP A 434 39.83 16.85 -37.97
CA TRP A 434 40.88 17.76 -37.50
C TRP A 434 41.44 17.36 -36.14
N ALA A 435 40.59 16.88 -35.22
CA ALA A 435 41.03 16.34 -33.93
C ALA A 435 41.86 15.07 -34.12
N CYS A 436 41.46 14.18 -35.04
CA CYS A 436 42.25 13.02 -35.43
C CYS A 436 43.64 13.40 -36.00
N ILE A 437 43.71 14.45 -36.83
CA ILE A 437 45.00 15.02 -37.30
C ILE A 437 45.81 15.57 -36.11
N GLY A 438 45.17 16.29 -35.19
CA GLY A 438 45.80 16.78 -33.97
C GLY A 438 46.37 15.64 -33.10
N TYR A 439 45.63 14.54 -32.94
CA TYR A 439 46.12 13.34 -32.25
C TYR A 439 47.28 12.69 -32.99
N ALA A 440 47.22 12.57 -34.32
CA ALA A 440 48.30 12.02 -35.13
C ALA A 440 49.58 12.88 -35.03
N LEU A 441 49.44 14.21 -35.06
CA LEU A 441 50.56 15.16 -34.89
C LEU A 441 51.11 15.14 -33.46
N ALA A 442 50.26 15.01 -32.43
CA ALA A 442 50.70 14.85 -31.06
C ALA A 442 51.47 13.53 -30.88
N VAL A 443 51.00 12.43 -31.47
CA VAL A 443 51.69 11.14 -31.47
C VAL A 443 53.03 11.23 -32.23
N LEU A 444 53.06 11.85 -33.41
CA LEU A 444 54.31 12.09 -34.15
C LEU A 444 55.27 13.00 -33.38
N GLY A 445 54.75 14.01 -32.68
CA GLY A 445 55.51 14.88 -31.78
C GLY A 445 56.08 14.12 -30.60
N VAL A 446 55.33 13.21 -29.99
CA VAL A 446 55.79 12.31 -28.93
C VAL A 446 56.84 11.33 -29.46
N ILE A 447 56.68 10.79 -30.67
CA ILE A 447 57.67 9.91 -31.31
C ILE A 447 58.96 10.68 -31.61
N ALA A 448 58.87 11.88 -32.21
CA ALA A 448 60.02 12.74 -32.48
C ALA A 448 60.72 13.16 -31.17
N TYR A 449 59.96 13.48 -30.13
CA TYR A 449 60.46 13.76 -28.79
C TYR A 449 61.14 12.52 -28.17
N ARG A 450 60.58 11.31 -28.33
CA ARG A 450 61.20 10.06 -27.87
C ARG A 450 62.45 9.68 -28.63
N VAL A 451 62.51 9.91 -29.94
CA VAL A 451 63.71 9.70 -30.77
C VAL A 451 64.81 10.69 -30.36
N ARG A 452 64.45 11.95 -30.10
CA ARG A 452 65.36 12.97 -29.56
C ARG A 452 65.85 12.61 -28.16
N LEU A 453 64.97 12.13 -27.29
CA LEU A 453 65.32 11.63 -25.95
C LEU A 453 66.21 10.38 -25.99
N GLN A 454 66.03 9.47 -26.95
CA GLN A 454 66.89 8.30 -27.12
C GLN A 454 68.30 8.68 -27.61
N ARG A 455 68.41 9.64 -28.54
CA ARG A 455 69.70 10.20 -28.97
C ARG A 455 70.44 10.91 -27.82
N LEU A 456 69.71 11.58 -26.93
CA LEU A 456 70.27 12.20 -25.73
C LEU A 456 70.61 11.18 -24.63
N LYS A 457 69.80 10.13 -24.45
CA LYS A 457 70.07 9.03 -23.49
C LYS A 457 71.31 8.23 -23.87
N PHE A 458 71.57 8.00 -25.16
CA PHE A 458 72.77 7.31 -25.63
C PHE A 458 74.07 8.08 -25.28
N GLN A 459 74.00 9.41 -25.25
CA GLN A 459 75.11 10.27 -24.78
C GLN A 459 75.24 10.26 -23.24
N GLN A 460 74.15 10.04 -22.49
CA GLN A 460 74.13 10.05 -21.02
C GLN A 460 74.48 8.70 -20.36
N VAL A 461 74.42 7.59 -21.08
CA VAL A 461 74.75 6.25 -20.54
C VAL A 461 76.23 6.12 -20.14
N LEU A 462 77.11 6.96 -20.67
CA LEU A 462 78.52 7.05 -20.25
C LEU A 462 78.71 7.76 -18.89
N ASP A 463 77.80 8.66 -18.49
CA ASP A 463 77.85 9.42 -17.22
C ASP A 463 76.93 8.83 -16.12
N ALA A 464 75.97 7.97 -16.47
CA ALA A 464 74.92 7.48 -15.57
C ALA A 464 75.33 6.32 -14.64
N ARG A 465 76.59 5.88 -14.64
CA ARG A 465 77.07 4.91 -13.64
C ARG A 465 77.13 5.51 -12.23
N GLN A 466 77.22 6.83 -12.12
CA GLN A 466 77.22 7.58 -10.85
C GLN A 466 75.84 8.09 -10.42
N ARG A 467 74.79 7.98 -11.24
CA ARG A 467 73.43 8.45 -10.88
C ARG A 467 72.54 7.38 -10.25
N LEU A 468 72.96 6.12 -10.27
CA LEU A 468 72.21 4.97 -9.75
C LEU A 468 71.88 5.08 -8.26
N GLU A 469 72.69 5.80 -7.47
CA GLU A 469 72.41 6.07 -6.05
C GLU A 469 71.26 7.07 -5.82
N SER A 470 70.98 7.94 -6.80
CA SER A 470 69.87 8.90 -6.72
C SER A 470 68.52 8.29 -7.10
N GLU A 471 68.53 7.12 -7.75
CA GLU A 471 67.35 6.44 -8.31
C GLU A 471 66.57 5.64 -7.26
N VAL A 472 67.24 5.15 -6.21
CA VAL A 472 66.61 4.53 -5.04
C VAL A 472 65.71 5.52 -4.30
N LYS A 473 66.04 6.81 -4.29
CA LYS A 473 65.25 7.89 -3.66
C LYS A 473 64.02 8.31 -4.47
N LEU A 474 64.00 8.04 -5.79
CA LEU A 474 62.90 8.43 -6.68
C LEU A 474 61.81 7.35 -6.75
N ARG A 475 62.20 6.07 -6.71
CA ARG A 475 61.25 4.93 -6.64
C ARG A 475 60.38 4.94 -5.38
N THR A 476 60.88 5.46 -4.25
CA THR A 476 60.08 5.67 -3.03
C THR A 476 59.03 6.77 -3.20
N ARG A 477 59.24 7.72 -4.12
CA ARG A 477 58.31 8.82 -4.44
C ARG A 477 57.23 8.42 -5.46
N GLU A 478 57.56 7.62 -6.47
CA GLU A 478 56.56 7.11 -7.42
C GLU A 478 55.57 6.13 -6.75
N LEU A 479 56.03 5.33 -5.79
CA LEU A 479 55.17 4.41 -5.03
C LEU A 479 54.20 5.17 -4.10
N THR A 480 54.62 6.32 -3.56
CA THR A 480 53.77 7.18 -2.72
C THR A 480 52.72 7.92 -3.55
N GLU A 481 53.02 8.26 -4.81
CA GLU A 481 52.10 8.96 -5.70
C GLU A 481 51.00 8.03 -6.27
N SER A 482 51.35 6.78 -6.62
CA SER A 482 50.36 5.77 -7.03
C SER A 482 49.44 5.34 -5.87
N ASN A 483 49.94 5.24 -4.64
CA ASN A 483 49.11 5.01 -3.46
C ASN A 483 48.19 6.21 -3.16
N ARG A 484 48.63 7.43 -3.47
CA ARG A 484 47.81 8.64 -3.32
C ARG A 484 46.63 8.65 -4.28
N GLN A 485 46.83 8.26 -5.54
CA GLN A 485 45.75 8.19 -6.54
C GLN A 485 44.75 7.08 -6.23
N LEU A 486 45.21 5.92 -5.74
CA LEU A 486 44.32 4.86 -5.30
C LEU A 486 43.51 5.28 -4.06
N ALA A 487 44.16 5.96 -3.10
CA ALA A 487 43.51 6.50 -1.92
C ALA A 487 42.48 7.59 -2.28
N GLU A 488 42.78 8.47 -3.24
CA GLU A 488 41.84 9.49 -3.73
C GLU A 488 40.62 8.86 -4.42
N ALA A 489 40.80 7.80 -5.22
CA ALA A 489 39.70 7.08 -5.86
C ALA A 489 38.81 6.31 -4.86
N VAL A 490 39.41 5.66 -3.87
CA VAL A 490 38.68 4.98 -2.78
C VAL A 490 37.93 6.00 -1.91
N ARG A 491 38.53 7.16 -1.63
CA ARG A 491 37.91 8.25 -0.88
C ARG A 491 36.72 8.85 -1.63
N ALA A 492 36.88 9.13 -2.93
CA ALA A 492 35.79 9.62 -3.78
C ALA A 492 34.63 8.62 -3.90
N LYS A 493 34.90 7.31 -3.98
CA LYS A 493 33.88 6.25 -3.99
C LYS A 493 33.12 6.18 -2.66
N SER A 494 33.83 6.28 -1.54
CA SER A 494 33.19 6.32 -0.21
C SER A 494 32.34 7.57 -0.03
N ASP A 495 32.84 8.73 -0.42
CA ASP A 495 32.13 10.01 -0.25
C ASP A 495 30.89 10.09 -1.16
N PHE A 496 30.93 9.46 -2.33
CA PHE A 496 29.74 9.29 -3.20
C PHE A 496 28.68 8.40 -2.54
N LEU A 497 29.08 7.27 -1.96
CA LEU A 497 28.16 6.35 -1.27
C LEU A 497 27.55 6.97 -0.01
N ASP A 498 28.35 7.72 0.76
CA ASP A 498 27.88 8.45 1.94
C ASP A 498 26.81 9.51 1.54
N ARG A 499 27.01 10.25 0.44
CA ARG A 499 26.00 11.18 -0.10
C ARG A 499 24.76 10.47 -0.63
N MET A 500 24.94 9.41 -1.42
CA MET A 500 23.82 8.65 -1.98
C MET A 500 22.96 8.02 -0.88
N SER A 501 23.57 7.56 0.21
CA SER A 501 22.78 7.05 1.33
C SER A 501 21.98 8.15 2.02
N HIS A 502 22.53 9.36 2.19
CA HIS A 502 21.79 10.48 2.73
C HIS A 502 20.57 10.83 1.85
N GLU A 503 20.79 10.92 0.53
CA GLU A 503 19.74 11.17 -0.47
C GLU A 503 18.68 10.06 -0.55
N LEU A 504 19.04 8.81 -0.29
CA LEU A 504 18.10 7.68 -0.25
C LEU A 504 17.37 7.57 1.09
N ARG A 505 18.02 7.93 2.19
CA ARG A 505 17.46 7.81 3.55
C ARG A 505 16.36 8.84 3.79
N THR A 506 16.52 10.07 3.32
CA THR A 506 15.54 11.16 3.49
C THR A 506 14.15 10.83 2.94
N PRO A 507 13.96 10.46 1.65
CA PRO A 507 12.64 10.12 1.13
C PRO A 507 12.07 8.85 1.77
N MET A 508 12.93 7.88 2.10
CA MET A 508 12.48 6.63 2.71
C MET A 508 11.99 6.81 4.15
N ASN A 509 12.61 7.71 4.91
CA ASN A 509 12.12 8.11 6.23
C ASN A 509 10.79 8.87 6.13
N GLY A 510 10.60 9.70 5.09
CA GLY A 510 9.31 10.30 4.78
C GLY A 510 8.22 9.26 4.51
N VAL A 511 8.53 8.22 3.71
CA VAL A 511 7.59 7.11 3.44
C VAL A 511 7.24 6.35 4.73
N VAL A 512 8.23 5.99 5.55
CA VAL A 512 7.98 5.30 6.82
C VAL A 512 7.14 6.17 7.75
N GLY A 513 7.51 7.44 7.94
CA GLY A 513 6.78 8.39 8.80
C GLY A 513 5.33 8.62 8.34
N MET A 514 5.10 8.79 7.04
CA MET A 514 3.74 8.99 6.49
C MET A 514 2.88 7.73 6.60
N THR A 515 3.45 6.54 6.39
CA THR A 515 2.73 5.28 6.61
C THR A 515 2.40 5.06 8.08
N GLU A 516 3.25 5.52 9.01
CA GLU A 516 3.00 5.44 10.44
C GLU A 516 1.90 6.41 10.90
N LEU A 517 1.85 7.62 10.33
CA LEU A 517 0.74 8.55 10.53
C LEU A 517 -0.58 8.01 9.96
N LEU A 518 -0.54 7.41 8.76
CA LEU A 518 -1.71 6.76 8.16
C LEU A 518 -2.22 5.59 9.00
N ALA A 519 -1.32 4.78 9.56
CA ALA A 519 -1.67 3.65 10.43
C ALA A 519 -2.39 4.07 11.73
N ARG A 520 -2.29 5.34 12.13
CA ARG A 520 -2.99 5.92 13.29
C ARG A 520 -4.35 6.54 12.94
N THR A 521 -4.75 6.53 11.67
CA THR A 521 -6.09 6.93 11.22
C THR A 521 -7.02 5.71 11.11
N PRO A 522 -8.36 5.86 11.13
CA PRO A 522 -9.27 4.74 10.92
C PRO A 522 -9.13 4.20 9.49
N LEU A 523 -8.50 3.03 9.35
CA LEU A 523 -8.26 2.34 8.08
C LEU A 523 -9.15 1.09 7.94
N SER A 524 -9.59 0.80 6.72
CA SER A 524 -10.20 -0.51 6.40
C SER A 524 -9.16 -1.64 6.47
N SER A 525 -9.64 -2.90 6.54
CA SER A 525 -8.76 -4.08 6.61
C SER A 525 -7.81 -4.21 5.40
N THR A 526 -8.25 -3.80 4.21
CA THR A 526 -7.42 -3.75 3.00
C THR A 526 -6.39 -2.63 3.07
N GLN A 527 -6.78 -1.44 3.53
CA GLN A 527 -5.86 -0.30 3.67
C GLN A 527 -4.81 -0.54 4.74
N SER A 528 -5.18 -1.13 5.88
CA SER A 528 -4.24 -1.51 6.94
C SER A 528 -3.17 -2.49 6.42
N ARG A 529 -3.58 -3.49 5.64
CA ARG A 529 -2.66 -4.46 5.01
C ARG A 529 -1.73 -3.80 4.00
N LEU A 530 -2.23 -2.86 3.20
CA LEU A 530 -1.43 -2.10 2.22
C LEU A 530 -0.41 -1.19 2.93
N THR A 531 -0.85 -0.45 3.96
CA THR A 531 0.02 0.40 4.77
C THR A 531 1.13 -0.43 5.43
N GLU A 532 0.79 -1.61 5.96
CA GLU A 532 1.78 -2.53 6.55
C GLU A 532 2.77 -3.08 5.51
N THR A 533 2.30 -3.37 4.31
CA THR A 533 3.14 -3.86 3.21
C THR A 533 4.13 -2.77 2.74
N ILE A 534 3.67 -1.52 2.61
CA ILE A 534 4.53 -0.39 2.25
C ILE A 534 5.56 -0.15 3.36
N ARG A 535 5.12 -0.17 4.61
CA ARG A 535 5.98 0.05 5.78
C ARG A 535 7.07 -1.01 5.91
N SER A 536 6.72 -2.29 5.78
CA SER A 536 7.68 -3.40 5.79
C SER A 536 8.67 -3.32 4.63
N SER A 537 8.20 -3.02 3.42
CA SER A 537 9.06 -2.83 2.23
C SER A 537 10.05 -1.67 2.42
N ALA A 538 9.59 -0.56 2.99
CA ALA A 538 10.43 0.62 3.25
C ALA A 538 11.53 0.34 4.28
N ARG A 539 11.23 -0.41 5.35
CA ARG A 539 12.22 -0.84 6.35
C ARG A 539 13.27 -1.78 5.75
N VAL A 540 12.86 -2.74 4.92
CA VAL A 540 13.80 -3.65 4.25
C VAL A 540 14.76 -2.89 3.34
N LEU A 541 14.27 -1.88 2.61
CA LEU A 541 15.14 -1.07 1.75
C LEU A 541 16.14 -0.23 2.56
N LEU A 542 15.69 0.40 3.65
CA LEU A 542 16.57 1.15 4.56
C LEU A 542 17.66 0.25 5.16
N GLN A 543 17.30 -0.98 5.51
CA GLN A 543 18.27 -1.97 6.00
C GLN A 543 19.31 -2.31 4.93
N ILE A 544 18.92 -2.56 3.68
CA ILE A 544 19.85 -2.84 2.57
C ILE A 544 20.81 -1.66 2.34
N VAL A 545 20.31 -0.43 2.38
CA VAL A 545 21.13 0.78 2.20
C VAL A 545 22.15 0.92 3.33
N ASN A 546 21.73 0.69 4.58
CA ASN A 546 22.62 0.74 5.73
C ASN A 546 23.67 -0.38 5.68
N ASP A 547 23.29 -1.61 5.33
CA ASP A 547 24.21 -2.74 5.17
C ASP A 547 25.29 -2.45 4.11
N LEU A 548 24.91 -1.84 2.98
CA LEU A 548 25.83 -1.50 1.89
C LEU A 548 26.80 -0.38 2.31
N LEU A 549 26.32 0.60 3.07
CA LEU A 549 27.17 1.62 3.67
C LEU A 549 28.16 1.04 4.67
N ASP A 550 27.72 0.17 5.57
CA ASP A 550 28.58 -0.44 6.58
C ASP A 550 29.71 -1.22 5.91
N LEU A 551 29.39 -2.02 4.89
CA LEU A 551 30.39 -2.71 4.08
C LEU A 551 31.38 -1.75 3.40
N SER A 552 30.89 -0.61 2.89
CA SER A 552 31.75 0.41 2.28
C SER A 552 32.66 1.10 3.31
N LYS A 553 32.15 1.42 4.51
CA LYS A 553 32.92 2.04 5.59
C LYS A 553 33.99 1.12 6.13
N ILE A 554 33.69 -0.17 6.25
CA ILE A 554 34.66 -1.21 6.63
C ILE A 554 35.79 -1.28 5.59
N ASN A 555 35.45 -1.44 4.31
CA ASN A 555 36.44 -1.52 3.23
C ASN A 555 37.30 -0.25 3.08
N ALA A 556 36.76 0.91 3.44
CA ALA A 556 37.47 2.18 3.44
C ALA A 556 38.34 2.40 4.69
N GLY A 557 38.33 1.48 5.66
CA GLY A 557 39.05 1.62 6.94
C GLY A 557 38.56 2.79 7.80
N LYS A 558 37.32 3.27 7.57
CA LYS A 558 36.73 4.42 8.28
C LYS A 558 36.09 4.04 9.63
N ILE A 559 36.02 2.75 9.96
CA ILE A 559 35.48 2.28 11.26
C ILE A 559 36.60 2.25 12.30
N ALA A 560 36.45 3.07 13.33
CA ALA A 560 37.25 2.97 14.55
C ALA A 560 36.52 2.05 15.54
N LEU A 561 37.22 1.04 16.05
CA LEU A 561 36.70 0.15 17.09
C LEU A 561 36.82 0.82 18.45
N GLU A 562 35.72 0.86 19.20
CA GLU A 562 35.74 1.32 20.59
C GLU A 562 36.18 0.18 21.52
N VAL A 563 37.05 0.46 22.49
CA VAL A 563 37.53 -0.54 23.46
C VAL A 563 37.00 -0.19 24.84
N LEU A 564 35.72 -0.46 25.05
CA LEU A 564 35.00 -0.20 26.31
C LEU A 564 34.74 -1.51 27.07
N PRO A 565 34.68 -1.47 28.42
CA PRO A 565 34.25 -2.63 29.20
C PRO A 565 32.77 -2.94 28.92
N PHE A 566 32.46 -4.21 28.68
CA PHE A 566 31.09 -4.70 28.47
C PHE A 566 30.90 -6.12 29.01
N ASP A 567 29.65 -6.49 29.29
CA ASP A 567 29.27 -7.85 29.71
C ASP A 567 28.76 -8.66 28.51
N LEU A 568 29.49 -9.70 28.12
CA LEU A 568 29.13 -10.56 27.00
C LEU A 568 27.86 -11.36 27.24
N GLY A 569 27.61 -11.79 28.48
CA GLY A 569 26.39 -12.50 28.85
C GLY A 569 25.16 -11.63 28.64
N GLN A 570 25.21 -10.39 29.11
CA GLN A 570 24.14 -9.40 28.90
C GLN A 570 23.90 -9.14 27.41
N VAL A 571 24.96 -8.98 26.61
CA VAL A 571 24.82 -8.75 25.15
C VAL A 571 24.13 -9.94 24.46
N LEU A 572 24.46 -11.18 24.81
CA LEU A 572 23.83 -12.38 24.25
C LEU A 572 22.35 -12.49 24.60
N GLU A 573 22.00 -12.22 25.87
CA GLU A 573 20.63 -12.22 26.37
C GLU A 573 19.81 -11.13 25.66
N GLU A 574 20.29 -9.87 25.64
CA GLU A 574 19.62 -8.76 24.96
C GLU A 574 19.38 -9.02 23.46
N CYS A 575 20.38 -9.54 22.75
CA CYS A 575 20.22 -9.86 21.32
C CYS A 575 19.17 -10.94 21.09
N SER A 576 19.13 -11.95 21.97
CA SER A 576 18.23 -13.07 21.82
C SER A 576 16.79 -12.70 22.18
N SER A 577 16.59 -11.88 23.22
CA SER A 577 15.28 -11.38 23.63
C SER A 577 14.60 -10.56 22.52
N LEU A 578 15.37 -9.84 21.68
CA LEU A 578 14.84 -9.13 20.50
C LEU A 578 14.22 -10.05 19.44
N PHE A 579 14.64 -11.32 19.36
CA PHE A 579 14.10 -12.29 18.40
C PHE A 579 13.12 -13.30 19.02
N ALA A 580 12.88 -13.22 20.33
CA ALA A 580 12.02 -14.15 21.06
C ALA A 580 10.61 -14.25 20.45
N GLY A 581 9.96 -13.12 20.18
CA GLY A 581 8.61 -13.09 19.59
C GLY A 581 8.56 -13.67 18.17
N ALA A 582 9.58 -13.42 17.35
CA ALA A 582 9.67 -13.95 15.98
C ALA A 582 9.90 -15.46 15.96
N ALA A 583 10.74 -15.97 16.87
CA ALA A 583 10.96 -17.41 17.05
C ALA A 583 9.68 -18.10 17.56
N GLN A 584 9.00 -17.49 18.53
CA GLN A 584 7.76 -18.01 19.11
C GLN A 584 6.61 -18.06 18.10
N ALA A 585 6.45 -17.04 17.25
CA ALA A 585 5.43 -17.03 16.20
C ALA A 585 5.58 -18.20 15.20
N LYS A 586 6.81 -18.74 15.07
CA LYS A 586 7.11 -19.93 14.26
C LYS A 586 7.12 -21.24 15.07
N GLY A 587 6.95 -21.19 16.39
CA GLY A 587 7.09 -22.35 17.28
C GLY A 587 8.53 -22.88 17.37
N ILE A 588 9.53 -22.01 17.25
CA ILE A 588 10.96 -22.34 17.36
C ILE A 588 11.43 -22.03 18.78
N GLU A 589 12.16 -22.94 19.40
CA GLU A 589 12.75 -22.71 20.72
C GLU A 589 14.06 -21.90 20.57
N LEU A 590 14.13 -20.71 21.18
CA LEU A 590 15.36 -19.91 21.23
C LEU A 590 16.04 -20.09 22.59
N ILE A 591 17.23 -20.69 22.58
CA ILE A 591 17.98 -21.07 23.78
C ILE A 591 19.26 -20.22 23.84
N VAL A 592 19.43 -19.48 24.92
CA VAL A 592 20.63 -18.67 25.17
C VAL A 592 21.45 -19.36 26.24
N SER A 593 22.76 -19.45 26.04
CA SER A 593 23.67 -20.14 26.94
C SER A 593 24.97 -19.35 27.15
N PRO A 594 24.93 -18.32 28.01
CA PRO A 594 26.03 -17.40 28.25
C PRO A 594 27.16 -18.02 29.10
N PRO A 595 28.40 -17.47 29.05
CA PRO A 595 29.57 -18.00 29.77
C PRO A 595 29.51 -17.64 31.27
N PRO A 596 30.23 -18.34 32.17
CA PRO A 596 30.19 -18.04 33.61
C PRO A 596 30.42 -16.55 33.94
N PRO A 597 29.74 -15.97 34.95
CA PRO A 597 29.81 -14.54 35.27
C PRO A 597 31.23 -14.00 35.47
N GLU A 598 32.13 -14.82 36.03
CA GLU A 598 33.55 -14.51 36.20
C GLU A 598 34.29 -14.23 34.89
N HIS A 599 33.77 -14.69 33.76
CA HIS A 599 34.37 -14.55 32.42
C HIS A 599 33.54 -13.66 31.47
N CYS A 600 32.47 -13.02 31.96
CA CYS A 600 31.58 -12.19 31.15
C CYS A 600 32.11 -10.77 30.89
N SER A 601 32.94 -10.23 31.79
CA SER A 601 33.48 -8.87 31.68
C SER A 601 34.67 -8.84 30.72
N LEU A 602 34.49 -8.20 29.57
CA LEU A 602 35.49 -8.08 28.49
C LEU A 602 35.64 -6.62 28.06
N ARG A 603 36.73 -6.28 27.36
CA ARG A 603 36.92 -4.97 26.74
C ARG A 603 36.87 -5.10 25.23
N GLY A 604 36.01 -4.31 24.59
CA GLY A 604 35.87 -4.32 23.14
C GLY A 604 34.66 -3.53 22.68
N ASP A 605 34.31 -3.69 21.41
CA ASP A 605 33.22 -2.95 20.79
C ASP A 605 31.91 -3.75 20.88
N ALA A 606 31.16 -3.51 21.96
CA ALA A 606 29.89 -4.21 22.21
C ALA A 606 28.85 -3.96 21.10
N LEU A 607 28.90 -2.81 20.43
CA LEU A 607 27.98 -2.48 19.35
C LEU A 607 28.24 -3.36 18.13
N ARG A 608 29.51 -3.59 17.78
CA ARG A 608 29.87 -4.47 16.65
C ARG A 608 29.63 -5.94 16.95
N VAL A 609 29.88 -6.38 18.19
CA VAL A 609 29.50 -7.74 18.63
C VAL A 609 27.99 -7.93 18.51
N ARG A 610 27.19 -6.97 19.00
CA ARG A 610 25.73 -6.97 18.86
C ARG A 610 25.30 -7.05 17.39
N GLN A 611 25.93 -6.28 16.51
CA GLN A 611 25.63 -6.29 15.07
C GLN A 611 25.87 -7.68 14.44
N ILE A 612 26.97 -8.34 14.80
CA ILE A 612 27.26 -9.71 14.32
C ILE A 612 26.20 -10.70 14.84
N LEU A 613 25.88 -10.64 16.14
CA LEU A 613 24.90 -11.54 16.76
C LEU A 613 23.49 -11.35 16.20
N MET A 614 23.04 -10.11 16.01
CA MET A 614 21.73 -9.81 15.43
C MET A 614 21.58 -10.41 14.03
N ASN A 615 22.63 -10.36 13.21
CA ASN A 615 22.63 -10.95 11.87
C ASN A 615 22.62 -12.49 11.90
N LEU A 616 23.40 -13.10 12.80
CA LEU A 616 23.47 -14.56 12.91
C LEU A 616 22.18 -15.15 13.50
N ILE A 617 21.67 -14.59 14.60
CA ILE A 617 20.43 -15.04 15.25
C ILE A 617 19.24 -14.80 14.32
N GLY A 618 19.18 -13.64 13.65
CA GLY A 618 18.15 -13.34 12.67
C GLY A 618 18.12 -14.35 11.52
N ASN A 619 19.28 -14.75 11.00
CA ASN A 619 19.37 -15.79 9.98
C ASN A 619 18.93 -17.17 10.51
N ALA A 620 19.37 -17.56 11.71
CA ALA A 620 18.99 -18.81 12.34
C ALA A 620 17.46 -18.94 12.52
N VAL A 621 16.80 -17.91 13.05
CA VAL A 621 15.34 -17.88 13.21
C VAL A 621 14.62 -17.82 11.86
N LYS A 622 15.21 -17.16 10.87
CA LYS A 622 14.63 -17.02 9.52
C LYS A 622 14.59 -18.35 8.77
N PHE A 623 15.71 -19.09 8.76
CA PHE A 623 15.88 -20.32 7.97
C PHE A 623 15.48 -21.60 8.72
N THR A 624 15.14 -21.48 10.01
CA THR A 624 14.48 -22.55 10.76
C THR A 624 12.97 -22.43 10.63
N ALA A 625 12.31 -23.55 10.29
CA ALA A 625 10.86 -23.62 10.18
C ALA A 625 10.22 -24.23 11.45
N ARG A 626 10.87 -25.24 12.03
CA ARG A 626 10.52 -25.92 13.28
C ARG A 626 11.82 -26.42 13.93
N GLY A 627 11.86 -26.50 15.26
CA GLY A 627 13.02 -26.99 16.00
C GLY A 627 13.58 -25.93 16.96
N GLU A 628 14.91 -25.80 17.05
CA GLU A 628 15.57 -24.94 18.03
C GLU A 628 16.72 -24.11 17.43
N VAL A 629 16.98 -22.98 18.06
CA VAL A 629 18.12 -22.10 17.81
C VAL A 629 18.90 -21.95 19.10
N LEU A 630 20.17 -22.34 19.09
CA LEU A 630 21.07 -22.30 20.24
C LEU A 630 22.11 -21.19 20.06
N VAL A 631 22.10 -20.22 20.96
CA VAL A 631 23.11 -19.15 21.07
C VAL A 631 23.99 -19.47 22.28
N ARG A 632 25.22 -19.94 22.04
CA ARG A 632 26.16 -20.35 23.09
C ARG A 632 27.41 -19.49 23.02
N ALA A 633 27.97 -19.14 24.17
CA ALA A 633 29.30 -18.54 24.22
C ALA A 633 30.17 -19.20 25.29
N GLU A 634 31.42 -19.42 24.93
CA GLU A 634 32.48 -19.94 25.79
C GLU A 634 33.63 -18.94 25.83
N VAL A 635 34.19 -18.75 27.01
CA VAL A 635 35.37 -17.90 27.21
C VAL A 635 36.46 -18.77 27.81
N ARG A 636 37.59 -18.86 27.13
CA ARG A 636 38.80 -19.55 27.59
C ARG A 636 39.86 -18.51 27.91
N ALA A 637 40.43 -18.58 29.12
CA ALA A 637 41.59 -17.77 29.46
C ALA A 637 42.75 -18.14 28.52
N ALA A 638 43.31 -17.17 27.78
CA ALA A 638 44.44 -17.44 26.89
C ALA A 638 45.72 -17.63 27.71
N THR A 639 46.68 -18.35 27.14
CA THR A 639 48.02 -18.63 27.70
C THR A 639 48.90 -17.39 27.90
N THR A 640 48.44 -16.20 27.51
CA THR A 640 49.12 -14.90 27.70
C THR A 640 48.28 -14.01 28.62
N ALA A 641 48.92 -13.43 29.64
CA ALA A 641 48.30 -12.94 30.88
C ALA A 641 47.31 -11.74 30.78
N ASP A 642 46.81 -11.36 29.60
CA ASP A 642 45.97 -10.17 29.44
C ASP A 642 44.90 -10.26 28.32
N ARG A 643 44.69 -11.44 27.72
CA ARG A 643 43.65 -11.66 26.67
C ARG A 643 42.85 -12.94 26.93
N ALA A 644 41.56 -12.89 26.63
CA ALA A 644 40.65 -14.03 26.69
C ALA A 644 40.20 -14.41 25.27
N SER A 645 40.21 -15.70 24.99
CA SER A 645 39.71 -16.26 23.73
C SER A 645 38.21 -16.54 23.90
N VAL A 646 37.40 -15.88 23.09
CA VAL A 646 35.93 -15.94 23.15
C VAL A 646 35.43 -16.68 21.92
N GLU A 647 34.71 -17.77 22.12
CA GLU A 647 34.04 -18.53 21.06
C GLU A 647 32.53 -18.42 21.23
N ILE A 648 31.86 -17.78 20.28
CA ILE A 648 30.40 -17.65 20.23
C ILE A 648 29.88 -18.53 19.10
N SER A 649 28.94 -19.42 19.39
CA SER A 649 28.26 -20.25 18.41
C SER A 649 26.77 -19.95 18.33
N VAL A 650 26.28 -19.80 17.10
CA VAL A 650 24.85 -19.69 16.79
C VAL A 650 24.47 -20.87 15.92
N GLY A 651 23.77 -21.84 16.52
CA GLY A 651 23.31 -23.06 15.87
C GLY A 651 21.81 -23.02 15.59
N ASP A 652 21.40 -23.58 14.46
CA ASP A 652 20.00 -23.69 14.04
C ASP A 652 19.71 -25.09 13.50
N THR A 653 18.50 -25.62 13.73
CA THR A 653 18.05 -26.91 13.17
C THR A 653 17.26 -26.74 11.86
N GLY A 654 17.61 -25.74 11.06
CA GLY A 654 16.93 -25.36 9.83
C GLY A 654 17.36 -26.15 8.60
N ILE A 655 17.18 -25.55 7.42
CA ILE A 655 17.38 -26.20 6.11
C ILE A 655 18.83 -26.62 5.81
N GLY A 656 19.81 -26.10 6.56
CA GLY A 656 21.23 -26.31 6.30
C GLY A 656 21.72 -25.69 4.98
N ILE A 657 23.04 -25.74 4.76
CA ILE A 657 23.76 -25.16 3.62
C ILE A 657 24.55 -26.29 2.96
N ASP A 658 24.54 -26.33 1.62
CA ASP A 658 25.33 -27.30 0.86
C ASP A 658 26.84 -26.98 0.89
N ALA A 659 27.68 -28.01 0.73
CA ALA A 659 29.13 -27.89 0.83
C ALA A 659 29.77 -27.01 -0.26
N ALA A 660 29.14 -26.87 -1.44
CA ALA A 660 29.65 -26.03 -2.52
C ALA A 660 29.40 -24.53 -2.24
N THR A 661 28.34 -24.22 -1.50
CA THR A 661 27.90 -22.86 -1.19
C THR A 661 28.57 -22.29 0.05
N ILE A 662 29.02 -23.12 1.01
CA ILE A 662 29.70 -22.69 2.24
C ILE A 662 30.87 -21.71 2.00
N GLY A 663 31.67 -21.92 0.95
CA GLY A 663 32.79 -21.02 0.63
C GLY A 663 32.37 -19.63 0.14
N ARG A 664 31.15 -19.52 -0.43
CA ARG A 664 30.64 -18.31 -1.08
C ARG A 664 29.65 -17.52 -0.22
N ILE A 665 29.10 -18.09 0.87
CA ILE A 665 28.07 -17.40 1.68
C ILE A 665 28.56 -16.11 2.35
N PHE A 666 29.89 -15.95 2.51
CA PHE A 666 30.50 -14.75 3.06
C PHE A 666 30.89 -13.72 1.99
N GLU A 667 30.67 -14.03 0.70
CA GLU A 667 30.85 -13.06 -0.38
C GLU A 667 29.65 -12.12 -0.46
N PRO A 668 29.85 -10.81 -0.72
CA PRO A 668 28.76 -9.86 -0.84
C PRO A 668 27.78 -10.24 -1.95
N PHE A 669 26.47 -10.11 -1.67
CA PHE A 669 25.36 -10.40 -2.58
C PHE A 669 25.16 -11.87 -2.94
N THR A 670 25.85 -12.80 -2.27
CA THR A 670 25.64 -14.22 -2.51
C THR A 670 24.38 -14.72 -1.80
N GLN A 671 23.53 -15.44 -2.55
CA GLN A 671 22.35 -16.14 -2.05
C GLN A 671 22.43 -17.63 -2.45
N ALA A 672 21.94 -18.51 -1.58
CA ALA A 672 22.13 -19.95 -1.72
C ALA A 672 21.25 -20.61 -2.80
N ASP A 673 20.09 -20.04 -3.20
CA ASP A 673 19.25 -20.54 -4.31
C ASP A 673 18.08 -19.58 -4.67
N GLU A 674 17.58 -19.63 -5.93
CA GLU A 674 16.42 -18.83 -6.40
C GLU A 674 15.09 -19.22 -5.73
N SER A 675 14.98 -20.44 -5.19
CA SER A 675 13.80 -20.97 -4.51
C SER A 675 13.71 -20.50 -3.04
N THR A 676 14.85 -20.41 -2.36
CA THR A 676 15.00 -19.84 -1.00
C THR A 676 14.90 -18.31 -1.01
N SER A 677 15.39 -17.63 -2.06
CA SER A 677 15.21 -16.18 -2.27
C SER A 677 13.73 -15.79 -2.36
N ARG A 678 12.92 -16.54 -3.12
CA ARG A 678 11.47 -16.30 -3.27
C ARG A 678 10.66 -16.49 -1.98
N ARG A 679 11.12 -17.36 -1.07
CA ARG A 679 10.38 -17.70 0.16
C ARG A 679 10.80 -16.90 1.39
N PHE A 680 12.08 -16.53 1.49
CA PHE A 680 12.61 -15.89 2.70
C PHE A 680 13.24 -14.51 2.48
N GLY A 681 13.62 -14.12 1.24
CA GLY A 681 14.07 -12.77 0.83
C GLY A 681 15.19 -12.11 1.65
N GLY A 682 16.34 -11.74 1.07
CA GLY A 682 17.41 -11.06 1.83
C GLY A 682 18.43 -10.31 0.96
N SER A 683 19.25 -9.44 1.55
CA SER A 683 20.23 -8.62 0.82
C SER A 683 21.46 -9.39 0.34
N GLY A 684 21.78 -10.52 0.98
CA GLY A 684 23.04 -11.24 0.77
C GLY A 684 24.27 -10.50 1.35
N LEU A 685 24.07 -9.46 2.16
CA LEU A 685 25.16 -8.64 2.72
C LEU A 685 25.50 -8.97 4.18
N GLY A 686 24.54 -9.46 4.96
CA GLY A 686 24.71 -9.64 6.41
C GLY A 686 25.90 -10.53 6.82
N LEU A 687 26.10 -11.67 6.15
CA LEU A 687 27.24 -12.57 6.45
C LEU A 687 28.58 -11.99 6.00
N ALA A 688 28.61 -11.24 4.90
CA ALA A 688 29.81 -10.52 4.46
C ALA A 688 30.22 -9.47 5.51
N ILE A 689 29.25 -8.68 6.02
CA ILE A 689 29.48 -7.72 7.11
C ILE A 689 30.00 -8.42 8.36
N CYS A 690 29.41 -9.56 8.75
CA CYS A 690 29.89 -10.33 9.91
C CYS A 690 31.37 -10.74 9.76
N ARG A 691 31.78 -11.20 8.58
CA ARG A 691 33.18 -11.57 8.30
C ARG A 691 34.10 -10.38 8.42
N GLU A 692 33.78 -9.26 7.78
CA GLU A 692 34.64 -8.08 7.78
C GLU A 692 34.75 -7.44 9.18
N LEU A 693 33.65 -7.36 9.94
CA LEU A 693 33.69 -6.87 11.33
C LEU A 693 34.51 -7.79 12.23
N THR A 694 34.39 -9.10 12.05
CA THR A 694 35.15 -10.09 12.82
C THR A 694 36.65 -9.98 12.53
N GLN A 695 37.02 -9.80 11.26
CA GLN A 695 38.41 -9.58 10.86
C GLN A 695 38.97 -8.26 11.41
N LEU A 696 38.19 -7.17 11.38
CA LEU A 696 38.56 -5.90 11.98
C LEU A 696 38.85 -6.04 13.49
N MET A 697 38.08 -6.88 14.18
CA MET A 697 38.28 -7.19 15.60
C MET A 697 39.43 -8.19 15.86
N GLY A 698 40.14 -8.64 14.82
CA GLY A 698 41.25 -9.59 14.93
C GLY A 698 40.81 -11.04 15.18
N GLY A 699 39.56 -11.39 14.86
CA GLY A 699 38.98 -12.71 15.03
C GLY A 699 38.74 -13.47 13.71
N SER A 700 38.06 -14.61 13.81
CA SER A 700 37.66 -15.43 12.66
C SER A 700 36.22 -15.93 12.78
N ILE A 701 35.50 -16.00 11.67
CA ILE A 701 34.16 -16.60 11.58
C ILE A 701 34.20 -17.84 10.67
N SER A 702 33.55 -18.93 11.08
CA SER A 702 33.42 -20.17 10.30
C SER A 702 32.01 -20.74 10.42
N VAL A 703 31.65 -21.67 9.54
CA VAL A 703 30.34 -22.35 9.57
C VAL A 703 30.52 -23.86 9.42
N GLU A 704 29.75 -24.61 10.18
CA GLU A 704 29.55 -26.04 10.02
C GLU A 704 28.08 -26.28 9.67
N SER A 705 27.78 -26.86 8.51
CA SER A 705 26.39 -27.03 8.09
C SER A 705 26.20 -28.32 7.31
N ARG A 706 25.02 -28.92 7.46
CA ARG A 706 24.59 -30.10 6.72
C ARG A 706 23.16 -29.88 6.21
N PRO A 707 22.88 -30.09 4.91
CA PRO A 707 21.54 -29.94 4.36
C PRO A 707 20.50 -30.75 5.14
N GLN A 708 19.36 -30.11 5.45
CA GLN A 708 18.21 -30.65 6.21
C GLN A 708 18.50 -31.06 7.67
N VAL A 709 19.69 -30.75 8.19
CA VAL A 709 20.03 -31.00 9.60
C VAL A 709 20.15 -29.68 10.37
N GLY A 710 20.79 -28.66 9.77
CA GLY A 710 20.99 -27.37 10.41
C GLY A 710 22.35 -26.74 10.09
N SER A 711 22.60 -25.55 10.65
CA SER A 711 23.87 -24.83 10.52
C SER A 711 24.33 -24.29 11.86
N THR A 712 25.64 -24.31 12.09
CA THR A 712 26.28 -23.70 13.25
C THR A 712 27.35 -22.72 12.79
N PHE A 713 27.18 -21.45 13.12
CA PHE A 713 28.16 -20.40 12.87
C PHE A 713 29.02 -20.22 14.12
N HIS A 714 30.34 -20.25 13.96
CA HIS A 714 31.32 -20.06 15.02
C HIS A 714 32.06 -18.76 14.82
N LEU A 715 32.04 -17.90 15.84
CA LEU A 715 32.74 -16.63 15.92
C LEU A 715 33.82 -16.73 17.00
N ARG A 716 35.08 -16.53 16.62
CA ARG A 716 36.22 -16.52 17.54
C ARG A 716 36.83 -15.14 17.63
N LEU A 717 36.92 -14.58 18.83
CA LEU A 717 37.45 -13.25 19.11
C LEU A 717 38.51 -13.32 20.21
N GLU A 718 39.55 -12.49 20.10
CA GLU A 718 40.59 -12.33 21.12
C GLU A 718 40.41 -10.96 21.80
N LEU A 719 39.79 -10.94 22.99
CA LEU A 719 39.42 -9.71 23.68
C LEU A 719 40.17 -9.57 25.01
N PRO A 720 40.66 -8.37 25.38
CA PRO A 720 41.21 -8.14 26.71
C PRO A 720 40.16 -8.38 27.81
N ALA A 721 40.60 -8.90 28.95
CA ALA A 721 39.72 -9.06 30.10
C ALA A 721 39.24 -7.68 30.61
N GLY A 722 37.96 -7.60 30.94
CA GLY A 722 37.36 -6.44 31.59
C GLY A 722 37.68 -6.38 33.08
N PRO A 723 37.43 -5.24 33.74
CA PRO A 723 37.50 -5.17 35.20
C PRO A 723 36.58 -6.25 35.78
N ALA A 724 37.09 -7.03 36.73
CA ALA A 724 36.32 -8.08 37.39
C ALA A 724 35.00 -7.47 37.88
N PRO A 725 33.84 -8.07 37.56
CA PRO A 725 32.57 -7.57 38.04
C PRO A 725 32.66 -7.48 39.57
N ALA A 726 32.26 -6.35 40.14
CA ALA A 726 32.19 -6.20 41.59
C ALA A 726 31.38 -7.39 42.13
N ALA A 727 31.91 -8.11 43.12
CA ALA A 727 31.21 -9.23 43.75
C ALA A 727 29.95 -8.69 44.42
N SER A 728 28.86 -8.63 43.67
CA SER A 728 27.60 -8.07 44.12
C SER A 728 26.53 -9.12 43.91
N GLN A 729 26.47 -10.09 44.82
CA GLN A 729 25.25 -10.46 45.55
C GLN A 729 25.49 -11.69 46.44
N PRO A 730 24.79 -11.79 47.59
CA PRO A 730 24.96 -12.88 48.55
C PRO A 730 24.54 -14.24 47.95
N PRO A 731 25.24 -15.34 48.30
CA PRO A 731 24.86 -16.68 47.86
C PRO A 731 23.46 -17.04 48.34
N LEU A 732 22.63 -17.58 47.44
CA LEU A 732 21.31 -18.07 47.78
C LEU A 732 21.45 -19.32 48.70
N PRO A 733 20.62 -19.47 49.75
CA PRO A 733 20.73 -20.57 50.71
C PRO A 733 20.31 -21.96 50.18
N MET A 734 19.70 -22.05 48.99
CA MET A 734 19.35 -23.33 48.35
C MET A 734 20.60 -24.12 47.97
N ARG A 735 20.54 -25.46 48.04
CA ARG A 735 21.70 -26.30 47.68
C ARG A 735 21.46 -27.19 46.47
N ARG A 736 20.22 -27.65 46.21
CA ARG A 736 19.93 -28.64 45.16
C ARG A 736 18.70 -28.30 44.29
N VAL A 737 18.90 -28.13 42.99
CA VAL A 737 17.84 -27.84 42.00
C VAL A 737 17.75 -28.98 40.98
N ARG A 738 16.54 -29.48 40.73
CA ARG A 738 16.26 -30.48 39.69
C ARG A 738 15.69 -29.81 38.44
N ILE A 739 16.21 -30.16 37.26
CA ILE A 739 15.77 -29.60 35.97
C ILE A 739 15.08 -30.71 35.17
N LEU A 740 13.83 -30.46 34.75
CA LEU A 740 13.03 -31.37 33.93
C LEU A 740 12.77 -30.74 32.56
N SER A 741 13.47 -31.21 31.53
CA SER A 741 13.22 -30.83 30.13
C SER A 741 13.64 -31.97 29.20
N ARG A 742 12.81 -32.30 28.21
CA ARG A 742 13.18 -33.27 27.16
C ARG A 742 14.13 -32.69 26.10
N ARG A 743 14.55 -31.41 26.25
CA ARG A 743 15.46 -30.71 25.33
C ARG A 743 16.85 -30.59 25.97
N PRO A 744 17.85 -31.34 25.50
CA PRO A 744 19.19 -31.35 26.10
C PRO A 744 19.85 -29.97 26.14
N ALA A 745 19.71 -29.16 25.08
CA ALA A 745 20.31 -27.84 25.00
C ALA A 745 19.72 -26.85 26.02
N LEU A 746 18.40 -26.90 26.25
CA LEU A 746 17.72 -26.07 27.25
C LEU A 746 18.09 -26.53 28.67
N ALA A 747 18.10 -27.84 28.91
CA ALA A 747 18.50 -28.40 30.20
C ALA A 747 19.95 -28.04 30.57
N GLU A 748 20.88 -28.14 29.61
CA GLU A 748 22.28 -27.74 29.80
C GLU A 748 22.40 -26.23 30.07
N SER A 749 21.62 -25.42 29.36
CA SER A 749 21.63 -23.98 29.58
C SER A 749 21.09 -23.61 30.96
N LEU A 750 19.95 -24.15 31.36
CA LEU A 750 19.39 -23.98 32.71
C LEU A 750 20.38 -24.43 33.78
N ALA A 751 21.05 -25.57 33.56
CA ALA A 751 22.07 -26.05 34.49
C ALA A 751 23.25 -25.07 34.62
N ARG A 752 23.68 -24.43 33.52
CA ARG A 752 24.70 -23.38 33.56
C ARG A 752 24.24 -22.13 34.30
N HIS A 753 23.01 -21.67 34.08
CA HIS A 753 22.45 -20.53 34.81
C HIS A 753 22.34 -20.80 36.31
N VAL A 754 21.90 -22.00 36.69
CA VAL A 754 21.77 -22.42 38.10
C VAL A 754 23.15 -22.55 38.77
N ARG A 755 24.14 -23.14 38.10
CA ARG A 755 25.52 -23.23 38.61
C ARG A 755 26.18 -21.86 38.74
N ALA A 756 25.91 -20.93 37.83
CA ALA A 756 26.40 -19.56 37.90
C ALA A 756 25.86 -18.80 39.13
N LEU A 757 24.74 -19.23 39.70
CA LEU A 757 24.19 -18.72 40.95
C LEU A 757 24.72 -19.45 42.21
N GLY A 758 25.66 -20.39 42.04
CA GLY A 758 26.28 -21.15 43.14
C GLY A 758 25.48 -22.38 43.61
N LEU A 759 24.48 -22.82 42.85
CA LEU A 759 23.57 -23.91 43.21
C LEU A 759 23.98 -25.25 42.55
N THR A 760 23.70 -26.39 43.21
CA THR A 760 24.00 -27.73 42.68
C THR A 760 22.84 -28.25 41.84
N VAL A 761 23.12 -28.74 40.62
CA VAL A 761 22.10 -29.31 39.72
C VAL A 761 22.12 -30.84 39.82
N GLN A 762 20.97 -31.47 40.05
CA GLN A 762 20.82 -32.92 40.01
C GLN A 762 20.45 -33.38 38.58
N GLY A 763 21.13 -34.40 38.06
CA GLY A 763 20.89 -34.93 36.71
C GLY A 763 19.70 -35.87 36.64
N GLU A 764 19.08 -35.99 35.47
CA GLU A 764 17.93 -36.90 35.22
C GLU A 764 18.32 -38.40 35.32
N ALA A 765 19.61 -38.72 35.20
CA ALA A 765 20.19 -40.07 35.26
C ALA A 765 20.72 -40.48 36.64
N ASP A 766 20.68 -39.60 37.64
CA ASP A 766 20.98 -39.99 39.01
C ASP A 766 19.74 -40.70 39.59
N SER A 767 19.88 -41.98 39.96
CA SER A 767 18.90 -42.70 40.80
C SER A 767 18.47 -41.83 41.98
N PRO A 768 17.25 -41.99 42.53
CA PRO A 768 16.74 -41.17 43.63
C PRO A 768 17.62 -41.37 44.87
N ALA A 769 18.67 -40.55 44.97
CA ALA A 769 19.56 -40.54 46.11
C ALA A 769 18.90 -39.72 47.20
N ASP A 770 18.55 -40.42 48.28
CA ASP A 770 17.94 -39.95 49.52
C ASP A 770 18.17 -38.46 49.85
N GLY A 771 17.09 -37.69 49.81
CA GLY A 771 16.99 -36.36 50.39
C GLY A 771 15.94 -35.50 49.68
N PRO A 772 15.20 -34.63 50.41
CA PRO A 772 14.19 -33.77 49.80
C PRO A 772 14.82 -32.80 48.78
N GLU A 773 14.26 -32.74 47.58
CA GLU A 773 14.62 -31.75 46.56
C GLU A 773 14.25 -30.34 47.05
N ASP A 774 15.15 -29.35 46.91
CA ASP A 774 14.87 -28.00 47.39
C ASP A 774 13.99 -27.21 46.39
N LEU A 775 14.05 -27.56 45.09
CA LEU A 775 13.33 -26.87 44.00
C LEU A 775 13.32 -27.68 42.68
N VAL A 776 12.22 -27.59 41.93
CA VAL A 776 12.12 -28.15 40.56
C VAL A 776 11.91 -27.06 39.51
N LEU A 777 12.77 -27.03 38.48
CA LEU A 777 12.62 -26.24 37.25
C LEU A 777 12.04 -27.13 36.16
N VAL A 778 10.90 -26.74 35.59
CA VAL A 778 10.18 -27.55 34.58
C VAL A 778 9.97 -26.77 33.29
N ASP A 779 10.34 -27.35 32.16
CA ASP A 779 10.01 -26.84 30.83
C ASP A 779 8.58 -27.21 30.44
N ALA A 780 7.71 -26.20 30.36
CA ALA A 780 6.27 -26.37 30.11
C ALA A 780 5.97 -27.11 28.80
N SER A 781 6.79 -26.86 27.79
CA SER A 781 6.57 -27.38 26.44
C SER A 781 6.89 -28.87 26.32
N SER A 782 7.83 -29.38 27.13
CA SER A 782 8.36 -30.74 27.01
C SER A 782 7.91 -31.68 28.12
N GLN A 783 7.44 -31.16 29.25
CA GLN A 783 7.01 -31.95 30.42
C GLN A 783 5.57 -31.62 30.82
N ARG A 784 4.67 -31.53 29.83
CA ARG A 784 3.25 -31.22 30.02
C ARG A 784 2.54 -32.24 30.92
N ASP A 785 2.79 -33.53 30.68
CA ASP A 785 2.25 -34.64 31.48
C ASP A 785 2.60 -34.51 32.98
N TYR A 786 3.80 -34.01 33.28
CA TYR A 786 4.28 -33.80 34.64
C TYR A 786 3.57 -32.62 35.31
N LEU A 787 3.37 -31.52 34.59
CA LEU A 787 2.67 -30.33 35.09
C LEU A 787 1.19 -30.61 35.34
N GLU A 788 0.51 -31.33 34.45
CA GLU A 788 -0.89 -31.75 34.62
C GLU A 788 -1.05 -32.67 35.84
N GLY A 789 -0.17 -33.65 36.00
CA GLY A 789 -0.17 -34.54 37.18
C GLY A 789 0.10 -33.81 38.49
N ARG A 790 0.97 -32.78 38.48
CA ARG A 790 1.35 -32.00 39.66
C ARG A 790 0.31 -30.92 40.03
N LEU A 791 -0.41 -30.37 39.05
CA LEU A 791 -1.52 -29.42 39.27
C LEU A 791 -2.82 -30.14 39.68
N GLY A 792 -3.05 -31.38 39.21
CA GLY A 792 -4.21 -32.19 39.58
C GLY A 792 -4.12 -32.85 40.97
N ALA A 793 -2.91 -33.11 41.48
CA ALA A 793 -2.68 -33.65 42.81
C ALA A 793 -2.60 -32.51 43.86
N GLY A 794 -3.73 -32.15 44.47
CA GLY A 794 -3.79 -31.06 45.46
C GLY A 794 -2.72 -31.14 46.56
N SER A 795 -2.00 -30.02 46.73
CA SER A 795 -1.17 -29.55 47.86
C SER A 795 -0.68 -30.54 48.94
N ALA A 796 -0.08 -31.68 48.57
CA ALA A 796 0.61 -32.55 49.52
C ALA A 796 2.14 -32.44 49.39
N SER A 797 2.80 -31.59 50.18
CA SER A 797 4.27 -31.57 50.42
C SER A 797 5.18 -31.88 49.20
N HIS A 798 5.05 -31.12 48.11
CA HIS A 798 6.00 -31.17 47.00
C HIS A 798 6.97 -29.99 47.10
N ALA A 799 8.21 -30.17 46.63
CA ALA A 799 9.20 -29.10 46.52
C ALA A 799 8.61 -27.89 45.76
N PRO A 800 9.08 -26.66 45.98
CA PRO A 800 8.64 -25.52 45.19
C PRO A 800 8.96 -25.72 43.69
N LEU A 801 8.14 -25.11 42.83
CA LEU A 801 8.13 -25.31 41.38
C LEU A 801 8.35 -23.97 40.66
N ILE A 802 9.29 -23.94 39.71
CA ILE A 802 9.43 -22.85 38.72
C ILE A 802 9.18 -23.43 37.34
N VAL A 803 8.23 -22.84 36.62
CA VAL A 803 7.86 -23.23 35.25
C VAL A 803 8.54 -22.31 34.25
N VAL A 804 9.26 -22.89 33.30
CA VAL A 804 9.88 -22.17 32.19
C VAL A 804 8.95 -22.30 30.97
N ALA A 805 8.36 -21.18 30.55
CA ALA A 805 7.31 -21.16 29.52
C ALA A 805 7.47 -19.96 28.59
N SER A 806 6.90 -20.05 27.39
CA SER A 806 6.73 -18.91 26.49
C SER A 806 5.41 -18.18 26.78
N THR A 807 5.27 -16.93 26.34
CA THR A 807 4.03 -16.13 26.54
C THR A 807 2.77 -16.79 25.96
N ALA A 808 2.84 -17.45 24.81
CA ALA A 808 1.75 -18.20 24.20
C ALA A 808 1.38 -19.47 24.99
N GLU A 809 2.31 -20.04 25.75
CA GLU A 809 2.05 -21.19 26.61
C GLU A 809 1.36 -20.76 27.91
N LEU A 810 1.69 -19.58 28.43
CA LEU A 810 1.01 -18.96 29.58
C LEU A 810 -0.48 -18.69 29.33
N ASP A 811 -0.84 -18.36 28.08
CA ASP A 811 -2.24 -18.16 27.68
C ASP A 811 -3.03 -19.48 27.51
N SER A 812 -2.37 -20.63 27.63
CA SER A 812 -3.03 -21.93 27.52
C SER A 812 -3.82 -22.27 28.80
N PRO A 813 -5.02 -22.90 28.68
CA PRO A 813 -5.82 -23.29 29.83
C PRO A 813 -5.10 -24.28 30.76
N ASP A 814 -4.09 -24.99 30.26
CA ASP A 814 -3.29 -25.99 30.99
C ASP A 814 -2.39 -25.35 32.08
N LEU A 815 -2.06 -24.06 31.95
CA LEU A 815 -1.22 -23.31 32.90
C LEU A 815 -2.00 -22.24 33.69
N ALA A 816 -3.33 -22.16 33.53
CA ALA A 816 -4.21 -21.10 34.03
C ALA A 816 -4.38 -21.04 35.57
N GLY A 817 -3.60 -21.80 36.34
CA GLY A 817 -3.61 -21.83 37.81
C GLY A 817 -2.25 -21.55 38.48
N LEU A 818 -1.20 -21.27 37.70
CA LEU A 818 0.13 -20.95 38.24
C LEU A 818 0.24 -19.45 38.54
N GLU A 819 0.70 -19.09 39.74
CA GLU A 819 0.94 -17.69 40.09
C GLU A 819 2.09 -17.11 39.25
N ALA A 820 1.96 -15.84 38.82
CA ALA A 820 2.95 -15.14 37.98
C ALA A 820 4.38 -15.12 38.56
N ARG A 821 4.54 -15.41 39.86
CA ARG A 821 5.81 -15.47 40.59
C ARG A 821 6.58 -16.78 40.38
N SER A 822 5.93 -17.81 39.85
CA SER A 822 6.48 -19.16 39.61
C SER A 822 6.86 -19.42 38.16
N VAL A 823 6.79 -18.40 37.29
CA VAL A 823 7.01 -18.57 35.85
C VAL A 823 8.20 -17.73 35.36
N VAL A 824 9.10 -18.37 34.61
CA VAL A 824 10.22 -17.72 33.92
C VAL A 824 9.98 -17.78 32.42
N LEU A 825 10.01 -16.62 31.75
CA LEU A 825 9.81 -16.53 30.32
C LEU A 825 11.03 -17.05 29.53
N LYS A 826 10.74 -17.62 28.36
CA LYS A 826 11.75 -18.00 27.35
C LYS A 826 11.99 -16.86 26.36
N PRO A 827 13.23 -16.59 25.91
CA PRO A 827 14.49 -17.20 26.35
C PRO A 827 14.82 -16.85 27.80
N VAL A 828 15.45 -17.79 28.52
CA VAL A 828 15.70 -17.64 29.96
C VAL A 828 16.84 -16.64 30.20
N GLU A 829 16.51 -15.51 30.81
CA GLU A 829 17.47 -14.49 31.25
C GLU A 829 17.99 -14.76 32.67
N ARG A 830 19.24 -14.38 32.97
CA ARG A 830 19.86 -14.59 34.29
C ARG A 830 19.14 -13.86 35.42
N SER A 831 18.76 -12.62 35.17
CA SER A 831 18.06 -11.75 36.11
C SER A 831 16.70 -12.33 36.49
N ALA A 832 15.90 -12.70 35.49
CA ALA A 832 14.56 -13.26 35.66
C ALA A 832 14.59 -14.60 36.41
N LEU A 833 15.52 -15.50 36.08
CA LEU A 833 15.66 -16.77 36.79
C LEU A 833 16.06 -16.56 38.25
N ARG A 834 17.00 -15.64 38.52
CA ARG A 834 17.43 -15.32 39.89
C ARG A 834 16.29 -14.72 40.72
N GLU A 835 15.50 -13.82 40.14
CA GLU A 835 14.35 -13.22 40.81
C GLU A 835 13.29 -14.26 41.16
N ALA A 836 12.98 -15.18 40.24
CA ALA A 836 12.08 -16.29 40.51
C ALA A 836 12.61 -17.21 41.62
N LEU A 837 13.91 -17.54 41.59
CA LEU A 837 14.57 -18.33 42.64
C LEU A 837 14.55 -17.65 44.01
N ALA A 838 14.75 -16.32 44.05
CA ALA A 838 14.73 -15.53 45.27
C ALA A 838 13.30 -15.37 45.84
N ALA A 839 12.29 -15.22 44.98
CA ALA A 839 10.89 -15.12 45.38
C ALA A 839 10.40 -16.41 46.06
N VAL A 840 10.70 -17.56 45.46
CA VAL A 840 10.35 -18.89 46.00
C VAL A 840 11.04 -19.17 47.35
N LEU A 841 12.26 -18.66 47.52
CA LEU A 841 13.00 -18.73 48.78
C LEU A 841 12.40 -17.87 49.88
N ALA A 842 11.92 -16.67 49.55
CA ALA A 842 11.26 -15.78 50.50
C ALA A 842 9.95 -16.38 51.04
N GLU A 843 9.19 -17.09 50.19
CA GLU A 843 7.99 -17.82 50.59
C GLU A 843 8.29 -19.01 51.50
N SER A 844 9.37 -19.76 51.23
CA SER A 844 9.79 -20.87 52.08
C SER A 844 10.34 -20.41 53.45
N ALA A 845 10.78 -19.16 53.57
CA ALA A 845 11.34 -18.57 54.78
C ALA A 845 10.35 -17.73 55.62
N GLY A 846 9.08 -17.62 55.19
CA GLY A 846 8.02 -16.94 55.97
C GLY A 846 8.18 -15.43 56.13
N ALA A 847 9.01 -14.76 55.31
CA ALA A 847 9.25 -13.33 55.39
C ALA A 847 8.43 -12.58 54.32
N ALA A 848 7.19 -12.25 54.65
CA ALA A 848 6.37 -11.34 53.88
C ALA A 848 6.72 -9.88 54.26
N GLU A 849 7.59 -9.22 53.50
CA GLU A 849 7.55 -7.75 53.39
C GLU A 849 8.26 -7.20 52.12
N ALA A 850 7.45 -6.50 51.31
CA ALA A 850 7.72 -5.47 50.30
C ALA A 850 9.08 -5.39 49.57
N ALA A 851 9.09 -5.77 48.28
CA ALA A 851 9.94 -5.22 47.23
C ALA A 851 9.13 -5.13 45.90
N PRO A 852 9.41 -4.13 45.03
CA PRO A 852 8.40 -3.58 44.12
C PRO A 852 8.11 -4.50 42.94
N ALA A 853 6.83 -4.57 42.57
CA ALA A 853 6.37 -5.17 41.33
C ALA A 853 7.10 -4.55 40.14
N THR A 854 7.66 -5.40 39.29
CA THR A 854 8.21 -5.04 37.98
C THR A 854 7.14 -4.26 37.22
N ALA A 855 7.44 -2.99 37.00
CA ALA A 855 6.51 -2.02 36.47
C ALA A 855 5.96 -2.48 35.11
N ALA A 856 4.64 -2.65 35.04
CA ALA A 856 3.91 -2.38 33.82
C ALA A 856 4.34 -1.00 33.30
N VAL A 857 4.69 -0.92 32.02
CA VAL A 857 5.07 0.34 31.35
C VAL A 857 3.99 1.38 31.68
N PRO A 858 4.31 2.46 32.41
CA PRO A 858 3.33 3.49 32.66
C PRO A 858 2.95 4.13 31.33
N ALA A 859 1.65 4.27 31.09
CA ALA A 859 1.15 5.17 30.05
C ALA A 859 1.80 6.54 30.30
N ALA A 860 2.65 6.96 29.37
CA ALA A 860 3.40 8.20 29.43
C ALA A 860 2.47 9.38 29.74
N GLU A 861 2.68 10.04 30.88
CA GLU A 861 2.09 11.36 31.12
C GLU A 861 2.56 12.34 30.02
N PRO A 862 1.69 13.24 29.56
CA PRO A 862 2.02 14.24 28.54
C PRO A 862 3.08 15.21 29.08
N LEU A 863 4.10 15.50 28.27
CA LEU A 863 5.30 16.22 28.71
C LEU A 863 5.16 17.74 28.72
N GLY A 864 4.15 18.29 28.03
CA GLY A 864 3.72 19.69 28.12
C GLY A 864 4.76 20.75 27.75
N ALA A 865 5.87 20.40 27.09
CA ALA A 865 6.98 21.32 26.81
C ALA A 865 6.74 22.16 25.54
N HIS A 866 7.16 23.43 25.57
CA HIS A 866 7.15 24.30 24.41
C HIS A 866 8.54 24.32 23.72
N VAL A 867 8.64 23.71 22.54
CA VAL A 867 9.92 23.37 21.89
C VAL A 867 10.15 24.20 20.62
N LEU A 868 11.30 24.86 20.50
CA LEU A 868 11.73 25.44 19.22
C LEU A 868 12.42 24.37 18.37
N LEU A 869 11.88 24.04 17.22
CA LEU A 869 12.45 23.09 16.27
C LEU A 869 13.13 23.84 15.12
N VAL A 870 14.45 23.70 15.01
CA VAL A 870 15.25 24.32 13.95
C VAL A 870 15.70 23.23 12.98
N GLU A 871 15.06 23.19 11.81
CA GLU A 871 15.23 22.17 10.77
C GLU A 871 15.06 22.80 9.39
N ASP A 872 16.01 22.64 8.49
CA ASP A 872 15.94 23.25 7.15
C ASP A 872 15.06 22.44 6.17
N GLU A 873 14.99 21.12 6.33
CA GLU A 873 14.20 20.23 5.49
C GLU A 873 12.76 20.05 6.01
N ALA A 874 11.77 20.48 5.21
CA ALA A 874 10.36 20.54 5.61
C ALA A 874 9.76 19.17 5.95
N VAL A 875 10.23 18.09 5.32
CA VAL A 875 9.77 16.72 5.59
C VAL A 875 10.22 16.24 6.97
N ASN A 876 11.48 16.48 7.32
CA ASN A 876 12.02 16.14 8.65
C ASN A 876 11.34 16.98 9.73
N ALA A 877 11.07 18.25 9.43
CA ALA A 877 10.35 19.14 10.32
C ALA A 877 8.94 18.60 10.62
N ALA A 878 8.20 18.17 9.59
CA ALA A 878 6.86 17.60 9.76
C ALA A 878 6.87 16.31 10.61
N VAL A 879 7.89 15.45 10.46
CA VAL A 879 8.05 14.23 11.26
C VAL A 879 8.37 14.56 12.72
N ALA A 880 9.34 15.45 12.96
CA ALA A 880 9.73 15.88 14.30
C ALA A 880 8.58 16.62 15.02
N GLN A 881 7.84 17.47 14.31
CA GLN A 881 6.62 18.10 14.82
C GLN A 881 5.57 17.04 15.16
N GLY A 882 5.36 16.03 14.31
CA GLY A 882 4.47 14.90 14.58
C GLY A 882 4.86 14.13 15.85
N TYR A 883 6.14 13.89 16.09
CA TYR A 883 6.63 13.25 17.32
C TYR A 883 6.43 14.13 18.55
N LEU A 884 6.76 15.43 18.48
CA LEU A 884 6.55 16.36 19.58
C LEU A 884 5.06 16.51 19.92
N THR A 885 4.19 16.57 18.91
CA THR A 885 2.73 16.55 19.09
C THR A 885 2.26 15.25 19.73
N ALA A 886 2.78 14.10 19.33
CA ALA A 886 2.45 12.81 19.94
C ALA A 886 2.90 12.69 21.41
N LEU A 887 3.93 13.45 21.81
CA LEU A 887 4.43 13.55 23.19
C LEU A 887 3.69 14.61 24.03
N GLY A 888 2.70 15.29 23.46
CA GLY A 888 1.96 16.36 24.12
C GLY A 888 2.75 17.66 24.28
N CYS A 889 3.76 17.90 23.45
CA CYS A 889 4.55 19.12 23.41
C CYS A 889 4.05 20.04 22.29
N THR A 890 4.15 21.36 22.47
CA THR A 890 4.05 22.29 21.32
C THR A 890 5.40 22.48 20.68
N SER A 891 5.38 22.71 19.37
CA SER A 891 6.61 23.05 18.65
C SER A 891 6.42 24.20 17.68
N VAL A 892 7.38 25.10 17.63
CA VAL A 892 7.49 26.15 16.62
C VAL A 892 8.63 25.76 15.69
N TRP A 893 8.33 25.58 14.41
CA TRP A 893 9.33 25.24 13.41
C TRP A 893 9.91 26.50 12.74
N VAL A 894 11.22 26.52 12.60
CA VAL A 894 11.97 27.52 11.84
C VAL A 894 12.98 26.82 10.93
N LYS A 895 13.25 27.41 9.78
CA LYS A 895 14.03 26.79 8.70
C LYS A 895 15.53 27.04 8.76
N ASP A 896 15.98 28.02 9.54
CA ASP A 896 17.39 28.40 9.62
C ASP A 896 17.76 28.99 10.99
N GLY A 897 19.06 29.03 11.26
CA GLY A 897 19.61 29.53 12.52
C GLY A 897 19.36 31.01 12.79
N ALA A 898 19.24 31.85 11.75
CA ALA A 898 18.99 33.28 11.93
C ALA A 898 17.56 33.54 12.42
N GLU A 899 16.58 32.82 11.88
CA GLU A 899 15.20 32.85 12.35
C GLU A 899 15.07 32.26 13.76
N ALA A 900 15.84 31.21 14.09
CA ALA A 900 15.88 30.64 15.43
C ALA A 900 16.34 31.66 16.49
N VAL A 901 17.40 32.43 16.19
CA VAL A 901 17.88 33.50 17.09
C VAL A 901 16.83 34.60 17.27
N ALA A 902 16.12 34.99 16.20
CA ALA A 902 15.09 36.01 16.25
C ALA A 902 13.86 35.55 17.05
N ARG A 903 13.42 34.30 16.85
CA ARG A 903 12.26 33.71 17.54
C ARG A 903 12.53 33.47 19.02
N ASN A 904 13.70 32.93 19.38
CA ASN A 904 14.09 32.75 20.77
C ASN A 904 14.27 34.08 21.54
N ALA A 905 14.42 35.21 20.83
CA ALA A 905 14.42 36.54 21.45
C ALA A 905 13.00 37.09 21.66
N ALA A 906 12.03 36.68 20.85
CA ALA A 906 10.65 37.16 20.90
C ALA A 906 9.75 36.31 21.81
N GLU A 907 10.06 35.02 21.95
CA GLU A 907 9.26 34.01 22.66
C GLU A 907 10.17 33.13 23.54
N ARG A 908 9.63 32.63 24.65
CA ARG A 908 10.37 31.74 25.56
C ARG A 908 10.05 30.27 25.25
N PHE A 909 11.10 29.47 25.10
CA PHE A 909 11.01 28.04 24.85
C PHE A 909 11.59 27.24 26.03
N ASP A 910 11.05 26.05 26.28
CA ASP A 910 11.52 25.12 27.31
C ASP A 910 12.66 24.23 26.79
N LEU A 911 12.75 24.05 25.48
CA LEU A 911 13.77 23.24 24.79
C LEU A 911 13.97 23.75 23.36
N ILE A 912 15.19 23.69 22.85
CA ILE A 912 15.48 23.91 21.44
C ILE A 912 16.06 22.62 20.85
N LEU A 913 15.40 22.07 19.83
CA LEU A 913 15.98 21.03 18.98
C LEU A 913 16.64 21.69 17.77
N MET A 914 17.95 21.51 17.63
CA MET A 914 18.79 22.29 16.72
C MET A 914 19.52 21.39 15.72
N ASP A 915 19.19 21.46 14.44
CA ASP A 915 20.04 20.83 13.42
C ASP A 915 21.43 21.49 13.38
N LEU A 916 22.47 20.67 13.27
CA LEU A 916 23.85 21.12 13.16
C LEU A 916 24.19 21.63 11.75
N SER A 917 23.61 21.04 10.70
CA SER A 917 23.98 21.33 9.31
C SER A 917 22.85 22.05 8.59
N MET A 918 22.85 23.39 8.64
CA MET A 918 21.84 24.23 7.99
C MET A 918 22.48 25.36 7.18
N PRO A 919 21.86 25.78 6.06
CA PRO A 919 22.31 26.92 5.27
C PRO A 919 22.15 28.25 6.02
N VAL A 920 22.86 29.29 5.58
CA VAL A 920 22.88 30.66 6.15
C VAL A 920 23.61 30.77 7.51
N MET A 921 23.23 29.97 8.51
CA MET A 921 23.84 29.94 9.83
C MET A 921 23.76 28.52 10.41
N ASP A 922 24.93 27.90 10.65
CA ASP A 922 25.00 26.53 11.17
C ASP A 922 24.58 26.45 12.65
N GLY A 923 24.30 25.24 13.13
CA GLY A 923 23.82 25.02 14.50
C GLY A 923 24.82 25.48 15.57
N PHE A 924 26.13 25.46 15.27
CA PHE A 924 27.18 25.91 16.18
C PHE A 924 27.20 27.44 16.32
N ALA A 925 27.19 28.17 15.21
CA ALA A 925 27.14 29.63 15.16
C ALA A 925 25.82 30.15 15.75
N THR A 926 24.71 29.48 15.47
CA THR A 926 23.39 29.77 16.04
C THR A 926 23.40 29.63 17.56
N THR A 927 23.94 28.53 18.06
CA THR A 927 24.05 28.29 19.51
C THR A 927 24.94 29.33 20.18
N ALA A 928 26.09 29.67 19.59
CA ALA A 928 26.98 30.70 20.13
C ALA A 928 26.27 32.05 20.27
N LEU A 929 25.46 32.46 19.27
CA LEU A 929 24.70 33.71 19.31
C LEU A 929 23.55 33.68 20.34
N ILE A 930 22.83 32.57 20.46
CA ILE A 930 21.79 32.40 21.50
C ILE A 930 22.42 32.49 22.89
N ARG A 931 23.59 31.88 23.09
CA ARG A 931 24.32 31.89 24.38
C ARG A 931 24.96 33.25 24.69
N GLN A 932 25.42 34.00 23.68
CA GLN A 932 25.99 35.34 23.88
C GLN A 932 24.92 36.39 24.25
N ARG A 933 23.66 36.19 23.82
CA ARG A 933 22.53 37.09 24.12
C ARG A 933 21.75 36.73 25.38
N GLY A 934 21.85 35.49 25.87
CA GLY A 934 21.22 35.04 27.11
C GLY A 934 22.15 35.17 28.32
N GLY A 935 21.77 35.96 29.33
CA GLY A 935 22.48 36.00 30.61
C GLY A 935 22.36 34.68 31.39
N ALA A 936 23.24 34.46 32.37
CA ALA A 936 23.37 33.18 33.12
C ALA A 936 22.11 32.73 33.90
N ALA A 937 21.10 33.60 34.06
CA ALA A 937 19.85 33.29 34.74
C ALA A 937 18.71 33.11 33.72
N GLY A 938 18.54 31.88 33.21
CA GLY A 938 17.48 31.51 32.25
C GLY A 938 17.95 30.76 31.00
N ARG A 939 18.97 29.90 31.12
CA ARG A 939 19.51 29.12 29.99
C ARG A 939 18.49 28.08 29.50
N VAL A 940 17.97 28.29 28.30
CA VAL A 940 17.14 27.30 27.59
C VAL A 940 18.03 26.14 27.11
N PRO A 941 17.70 24.87 27.42
CA PRO A 941 18.43 23.70 26.94
C PRO A 941 18.42 23.59 25.40
N ILE A 942 19.57 23.31 24.79
CA ILE A 942 19.69 23.09 23.33
C ILE A 942 20.16 21.65 23.10
N VAL A 943 19.36 20.87 22.36
CA VAL A 943 19.69 19.50 21.95
C VAL A 943 20.03 19.50 20.47
N ALA A 944 21.26 19.10 20.15
CA ALA A 944 21.73 19.01 18.78
C ALA A 944 21.11 17.82 18.05
N LEU A 945 20.65 18.03 16.82
CA LEU A 945 20.22 16.96 15.90
C LEU A 945 21.32 16.76 14.86
N THR A 946 21.86 15.54 14.72
CA THR A 946 22.98 15.26 13.80
C THR A 946 22.79 13.99 12.98
N ALA A 947 23.18 14.00 11.71
CA ALA A 947 23.13 12.83 10.82
C ALA A 947 24.36 11.89 10.90
N HIS A 948 25.37 12.20 11.73
CA HIS A 948 26.66 11.49 11.81
C HIS A 948 26.96 10.88 13.21
N ASP A 949 27.92 9.92 13.25
CA ASP A 949 28.34 9.18 14.46
C ASP A 949 28.51 10.08 15.70
N ALA A 950 27.70 9.79 16.71
CA ALA A 950 27.52 10.62 17.89
C ALA A 950 28.79 10.79 18.76
N ALA A 951 29.82 9.97 18.57
CA ALA A 951 31.03 10.03 19.37
C ALA A 951 31.94 11.24 19.04
N ASN A 952 32.10 11.58 17.76
CA ASN A 952 33.09 12.59 17.33
C ASN A 952 32.63 14.05 17.51
N PHE A 953 31.32 14.30 17.50
CA PHE A 953 30.77 15.66 17.60
C PHE A 953 30.29 16.04 19.00
N ARG A 954 30.11 15.07 19.90
CA ARG A 954 29.58 15.31 21.25
C ARG A 954 30.41 16.32 22.05
N GLU A 955 31.75 16.19 22.03
CA GLU A 955 32.62 17.15 22.72
C GLU A 955 32.57 18.55 22.11
N ALA A 956 32.41 18.66 20.79
CA ALA A 956 32.32 19.95 20.09
C ALA A 956 30.98 20.65 20.39
N CYS A 957 29.87 19.91 20.40
CA CYS A 957 28.54 20.43 20.76
C CYS A 957 28.49 20.93 22.20
N LEU A 958 29.06 20.18 23.15
CA LEU A 958 29.12 20.58 24.55
C LEU A 958 30.00 21.83 24.74
N ARG A 959 31.16 21.91 24.07
CA ARG A 959 32.03 23.10 24.10
C ARG A 959 31.36 24.34 23.49
N ALA A 960 30.50 24.16 22.48
CA ALA A 960 29.73 25.24 21.86
C ALA A 960 28.55 25.74 22.72
N GLY A 961 28.22 25.05 23.82
CA GLY A 961 27.16 25.45 24.75
C GLY A 961 25.82 24.75 24.55
N MET A 962 25.78 23.63 23.82
CA MET A 962 24.63 22.72 23.74
C MET A 962 24.62 21.76 24.94
N ASP A 963 23.46 21.16 25.23
CA ASP A 963 23.18 20.43 26.48
C ASP A 963 23.06 18.90 26.27
N GLU A 964 22.58 18.46 25.11
CA GLU A 964 22.55 17.05 24.72
C GLU A 964 22.60 16.92 23.18
N MET A 965 22.69 15.69 22.67
CA MET A 965 22.72 15.41 21.23
C MET A 965 21.86 14.17 20.93
N LEU A 966 21.12 14.26 19.82
CA LEU A 966 20.23 13.23 19.29
C LEU A 966 20.61 12.94 17.83
N SER A 967 20.83 11.66 17.51
CA SER A 967 21.22 11.23 16.16
C SER A 967 19.99 11.08 15.27
N LYS A 968 20.01 11.69 14.08
CA LYS A 968 19.02 11.51 13.01
C LYS A 968 19.35 10.25 12.19
N PRO A 969 18.37 9.39 11.87
CA PRO A 969 16.98 9.45 12.32
C PRO A 969 16.84 8.97 13.79
N TYR A 970 15.96 9.63 14.53
CA TYR A 970 15.62 9.27 15.91
C TYR A 970 14.18 8.76 15.98
N THR A 971 13.93 7.84 16.90
CA THR A 971 12.60 7.29 17.18
C THR A 971 11.78 8.20 18.10
N LEU A 972 10.47 7.97 18.16
CA LEU A 972 9.57 8.66 19.10
C LEU A 972 10.03 8.50 20.55
N GLU A 973 10.54 7.32 20.93
CA GLU A 973 11.01 7.02 22.28
C GLU A 973 12.31 7.77 22.64
N GLU A 974 13.23 7.90 21.69
CA GLU A 974 14.47 8.66 21.89
C GLU A 974 14.19 10.17 21.97
N CYS A 975 13.26 10.68 21.15
CA CYS A 975 12.73 12.03 21.26
C CYS A 975 12.03 12.26 22.62
N ALA A 976 11.22 11.29 23.07
CA ALA A 976 10.55 11.34 24.38
C ALA A 976 11.55 11.43 25.53
N ARG A 977 12.65 10.67 25.44
CA ARG A 977 13.70 10.64 26.45
C ARG A 977 14.43 11.98 26.55
N ALA A 978 14.80 12.58 25.41
CA ALA A 978 15.44 13.89 25.36
C ALA A 978 14.54 14.98 25.93
N VAL A 979 13.26 14.99 25.55
CA VAL A 979 12.28 15.98 26.05
C VAL A 979 12.01 15.81 27.55
N ARG A 980 11.84 14.57 28.04
CA ARG A 980 11.66 14.24 29.47
C ARG A 980 12.78 14.77 30.34
N ARG A 981 14.01 14.61 29.88
CA ARG A 981 15.19 14.99 30.64
C ARG A 981 15.23 16.48 30.99
N PHE A 982 14.67 17.33 30.11
CA PHE A 982 14.78 18.78 30.25
C PHE A 982 13.47 19.49 30.64
N SER A 983 12.32 18.79 30.66
CA SER A 983 11.00 19.41 30.91
C SER A 983 10.49 19.34 32.36
N ALA A 984 11.15 18.60 33.27
CA ALA A 984 10.63 18.29 34.61
C ALA A 984 10.76 19.38 35.71
N ARG A 985 10.77 20.68 35.36
CA ARG A 985 10.89 21.79 36.35
C ARG A 985 9.81 22.86 36.16
N SER A 986 8.56 22.58 36.54
CA SER A 986 7.59 23.53 37.15
C SER A 986 6.16 22.96 37.21
N ALA A 987 5.49 23.03 38.37
CA ALA A 987 4.05 22.74 38.53
C ALA A 987 3.40 23.55 39.67
N SER A 988 2.16 24.07 39.46
CA SER A 988 1.00 24.33 40.40
C SER A 988 0.07 25.49 39.92
N PRO A 989 -1.20 25.72 40.40
CA PRO A 989 -2.42 24.85 40.37
C PRO A 989 -3.84 25.57 40.18
N THR A 990 -4.95 24.78 40.10
CA THR A 990 -6.44 25.04 40.36
C THR A 990 -7.35 25.70 39.29
N GLY A 991 -8.67 25.43 39.08
CA GLY A 991 -9.79 24.78 39.83
C GLY A 991 -11.10 24.49 39.00
N SER A 992 -12.27 24.26 39.64
CA SER A 992 -13.37 23.28 39.32
C SER A 992 -14.83 23.76 38.91
N ALA A 993 -15.58 22.92 38.12
CA ALA A 993 -17.04 22.51 38.13
C ALA A 993 -18.24 23.50 37.79
N PRO A 994 -19.56 23.08 37.61
CA PRO A 994 -20.26 22.09 36.73
C PRO A 994 -21.64 22.61 36.07
N PRO A 995 -22.77 21.86 35.80
CA PRO A 995 -23.48 21.77 34.48
C PRO A 995 -24.99 22.21 34.43
N THR A 996 -25.70 22.14 33.26
CA THR A 996 -27.18 21.81 33.11
C THR A 996 -27.80 21.98 31.68
N GLY A 997 -28.62 21.00 31.22
CA GLY A 997 -30.08 21.13 30.90
C GLY A 997 -30.68 21.59 29.53
N SER A 998 -31.22 20.62 28.76
CA SER A 998 -32.55 20.57 28.06
C SER A 998 -32.87 21.22 26.67
N ALA A 999 -33.20 20.33 25.70
CA ALA A 999 -34.29 20.23 24.67
C ALA A 999 -34.86 21.45 23.85
N PRO A 1000 -35.39 21.21 22.61
CA PRO A 1000 -35.24 22.12 21.45
C PRO A 1000 -36.46 23.00 21.10
N ARG A 1001 -36.19 24.20 20.54
CA ARG A 1001 -37.15 25.08 19.82
C ARG A 1001 -36.51 25.65 18.55
N ALA A 1002 -37.34 25.90 17.54
CA ALA A 1002 -36.99 26.19 16.14
C ALA A 1002 -35.87 27.24 15.92
N GLU A 1003 -34.91 26.89 15.03
CA GLU A 1003 -33.65 27.62 14.81
C GLU A 1003 -33.82 28.95 14.01
N PRO A 1004 -33.32 30.09 14.53
CA PRO A 1004 -33.13 31.31 13.74
C PRO A 1004 -32.03 31.15 12.68
N LEU A 1005 -32.11 31.88 11.54
CA LEU A 1005 -31.13 31.85 10.44
C LEU A 1005 -29.67 32.14 10.85
N ALA A 1006 -29.49 32.82 11.99
CA ALA A 1006 -28.19 33.16 12.57
C ALA A 1006 -27.72 32.17 13.66
N SER A 1007 -28.48 31.11 13.97
CA SER A 1007 -28.14 30.22 15.08
C SER A 1007 -26.91 29.37 14.78
N VAL A 1008 -26.00 29.33 15.74
CA VAL A 1008 -24.79 28.51 15.70
C VAL A 1008 -25.05 27.22 16.49
N ASP A 1009 -24.78 26.06 15.90
CA ASP A 1009 -25.07 24.75 16.51
C ASP A 1009 -24.05 24.45 17.64
N PRO A 1010 -24.48 24.39 18.92
CA PRO A 1010 -23.58 24.16 20.05
C PRO A 1010 -22.90 22.77 20.01
N SER A 1011 -23.49 21.79 19.32
CA SER A 1011 -22.98 20.41 19.25
C SER A 1011 -21.81 20.27 18.26
N ALA A 1012 -21.85 20.99 17.14
CA ALA A 1012 -20.75 21.09 16.18
C ALA A 1012 -19.53 21.79 16.80
N ILE A 1013 -19.78 22.83 17.61
CA ILE A 1013 -18.75 23.49 18.42
C ILE A 1013 -18.18 22.52 19.47
N ALA A 1014 -19.00 21.70 20.12
CA ALA A 1014 -18.51 20.71 21.08
C ALA A 1014 -17.58 19.66 20.43
N GLY A 1015 -17.83 19.27 19.18
CA GLY A 1015 -16.95 18.41 18.39
C GLY A 1015 -15.59 19.06 18.07
N LEU A 1016 -15.60 20.34 17.68
CA LEU A 1016 -14.39 21.12 17.46
C LEU A 1016 -13.66 21.47 18.78
N ARG A 1017 -14.39 21.61 19.90
CA ARG A 1017 -13.84 21.79 21.26
C ARG A 1017 -13.28 20.50 21.84
N ARG A 1018 -13.75 19.31 21.44
CA ARG A 1018 -13.16 18.01 21.82
C ARG A 1018 -11.78 17.77 21.20
N LEU A 1019 -11.38 18.57 20.20
CA LEU A 1019 -10.00 18.65 19.73
C LEU A 1019 -9.09 19.45 20.68
N ARG A 1020 -9.57 19.82 21.89
CA ARG A 1020 -8.74 20.26 23.02
C ARG A 1020 -7.86 19.09 23.49
N GLY A 1021 -6.57 19.16 23.19
CA GLY A 1021 -5.54 18.73 24.13
C GLY A 1021 -5.26 19.91 25.07
N ASP A 1022 -5.30 19.66 26.38
CA ASP A 1022 -5.16 20.71 27.40
C ASP A 1022 -3.83 21.45 27.24
N GLY A 1023 -3.88 22.71 26.80
CA GLY A 1023 -2.74 23.63 26.91
C GLY A 1023 -2.56 24.71 25.84
N HIS A 1024 -3.19 24.61 24.66
CA HIS A 1024 -2.94 25.60 23.58
C HIS A 1024 -4.18 26.37 23.11
N GLY A 1025 -3.96 27.64 22.76
CA GLY A 1025 -4.95 28.67 22.49
C GLY A 1025 -6.00 28.30 21.43
N ASP A 1026 -7.19 28.84 21.63
CA ASP A 1026 -8.44 28.40 21.03
C ASP A 1026 -8.45 28.44 19.49
N LEU A 1027 -8.18 27.30 18.84
CA LEU A 1027 -8.25 27.11 17.39
C LEU A 1027 -9.59 27.59 16.81
N TYR A 1028 -10.66 27.48 17.60
CA TYR A 1028 -11.98 27.99 17.29
C TYR A 1028 -11.99 29.52 17.16
N SER A 1029 -11.37 30.24 18.09
CA SER A 1029 -11.19 31.70 18.02
C SER A 1029 -10.46 32.12 16.73
N LYS A 1030 -9.44 31.37 16.29
CA LYS A 1030 -8.72 31.66 15.03
C LYS A 1030 -9.57 31.40 13.78
N LEU A 1031 -10.38 30.33 13.79
CA LEU A 1031 -11.30 30.03 12.69
C LEU A 1031 -12.43 31.06 12.59
N VAL A 1032 -12.94 31.53 13.74
CA VAL A 1032 -13.91 32.63 13.79
C VAL A 1032 -13.29 33.93 13.27
N GLU A 1033 -12.05 34.28 13.65
CA GLU A 1033 -11.33 35.45 13.10
C GLU A 1033 -11.20 35.40 11.57
N LEU A 1034 -10.80 34.26 11.02
CA LEU A 1034 -10.63 34.09 9.58
C LEU A 1034 -11.96 34.11 8.82
N PHE A 1035 -13.03 33.59 9.42
CA PHE A 1035 -14.37 33.67 8.86
C PHE A 1035 -14.92 35.11 8.89
N GLU A 1036 -14.77 35.82 10.02
CA GLU A 1036 -15.14 37.24 10.16
C GLU A 1036 -14.45 38.10 9.10
N ALA A 1037 -13.16 37.86 8.84
CA ALA A 1037 -12.39 38.62 7.86
C ALA A 1037 -12.79 38.36 6.40
N SER A 1038 -13.29 37.15 6.07
CA SER A 1038 -13.53 36.73 4.68
C SER A 1038 -15.01 36.68 4.27
N CYS A 1039 -15.94 36.64 5.22
CA CYS A 1039 -17.38 36.48 4.96
C CYS A 1039 -18.00 37.71 4.30
N ALA A 1040 -17.66 38.92 4.77
CA ALA A 1040 -18.21 40.17 4.23
C ALA A 1040 -17.82 40.40 2.76
N GLU A 1041 -16.56 40.09 2.40
CA GLU A 1041 -16.10 40.20 1.01
C GLU A 1041 -16.80 39.18 0.12
N SER A 1042 -16.97 37.94 0.60
CA SER A 1042 -17.64 36.87 -0.14
C SER A 1042 -19.12 37.18 -0.41
N LEU A 1043 -19.83 37.77 0.56
CA LEU A 1043 -21.23 38.22 0.36
C LEU A 1043 -21.33 39.39 -0.63
N ALA A 1044 -20.36 40.31 -0.63
CA ALA A 1044 -20.30 41.40 -1.60
C ALA A 1044 -19.94 40.92 -3.02
N GLN A 1045 -19.10 39.91 -3.16
CA GLN A 1045 -18.82 39.25 -4.44
C GLN A 1045 -20.06 38.49 -4.95
N LEU A 1046 -20.79 37.82 -4.06
CA LEU A 1046 -22.04 37.13 -4.39
C LEU A 1046 -23.13 38.11 -4.86
N ALA A 1047 -23.32 39.23 -4.18
CA ALA A 1047 -24.28 40.25 -4.58
C ALA A 1047 -23.96 40.82 -5.97
N ARG A 1048 -22.69 41.13 -6.25
CA ARG A 1048 -22.24 41.59 -7.56
C ARG A 1048 -22.46 40.56 -8.68
N ALA A 1049 -22.17 39.28 -8.41
CA ALA A 1049 -22.40 38.21 -9.38
C ALA A 1049 -23.90 38.01 -9.69
N LEU A 1050 -24.78 38.19 -8.69
CA LEU A 1050 -26.23 38.15 -8.86
C LEU A 1050 -26.81 39.41 -9.53
N GLU A 1051 -26.15 40.56 -9.42
CA GLU A 1051 -26.50 41.79 -10.15
C GLU A 1051 -26.08 41.73 -11.62
N SER A 1052 -24.93 41.10 -11.92
CA SER A 1052 -24.47 40.86 -13.30
C SER A 1052 -25.10 39.63 -13.96
N SER A 1053 -26.05 38.96 -13.30
CA SER A 1053 -26.70 37.71 -13.75
C SER A 1053 -25.73 36.56 -14.08
N ASP A 1054 -24.54 36.56 -13.48
CA ASP A 1054 -23.56 35.48 -13.63
C ASP A 1054 -23.79 34.39 -12.56
N LEU A 1055 -24.72 33.50 -12.88
CA LEU A 1055 -25.17 32.44 -11.97
C LEU A 1055 -24.10 31.37 -11.69
N ALA A 1056 -23.14 31.19 -12.61
CA ALA A 1056 -22.05 30.25 -12.43
C ALA A 1056 -21.03 30.77 -11.41
N ALA A 1057 -20.66 32.06 -11.53
CA ALA A 1057 -19.81 32.73 -10.55
C ALA A 1057 -20.50 32.80 -9.17
N ALA A 1058 -21.80 33.12 -9.13
CA ALA A 1058 -22.58 33.13 -7.89
C ALA A 1058 -22.60 31.77 -7.19
N ALA A 1059 -22.81 30.67 -7.94
CA ALA A 1059 -22.80 29.32 -7.38
C ALA A 1059 -21.42 28.91 -6.82
N ALA A 1060 -20.33 29.30 -7.48
CA ALA A 1060 -18.97 29.02 -7.00
C ALA A 1060 -18.65 29.75 -5.68
N VAL A 1061 -19.07 31.02 -5.55
CA VAL A 1061 -18.93 31.80 -4.31
C VAL A 1061 -19.77 31.21 -3.17
N CYS A 1062 -21.02 30.81 -3.47
CA CYS A 1062 -21.89 30.11 -2.50
C CYS A 1062 -21.27 28.82 -1.98
N HIS A 1063 -20.65 28.01 -2.85
CA HIS A 1063 -20.03 26.75 -2.46
C HIS A 1063 -18.90 26.95 -1.43
N LYS A 1064 -18.02 27.92 -1.69
CA LYS A 1064 -16.90 28.27 -0.80
C LYS A 1064 -17.41 28.84 0.54
N LEU A 1065 -18.40 29.73 0.50
CA LEU A 1065 -18.97 30.37 1.70
C LEU A 1065 -19.71 29.35 2.58
N ALA A 1066 -20.44 28.40 1.99
CA ALA A 1066 -21.12 27.34 2.73
C ALA A 1066 -20.16 26.41 3.47
N SER A 1067 -19.02 26.08 2.86
CA SER A 1067 -18.00 25.25 3.51
C SER A 1067 -17.34 25.98 4.67
N SER A 1068 -17.04 27.28 4.50
CA SER A 1068 -16.42 28.09 5.55
C SER A 1068 -17.37 28.31 6.75
N ALA A 1069 -18.65 28.59 6.49
CA ALA A 1069 -19.66 28.74 7.55
C ALA A 1069 -19.91 27.43 8.33
N ALA A 1070 -19.85 26.27 7.67
CA ALA A 1070 -19.98 24.97 8.35
C ALA A 1070 -18.82 24.71 9.32
N ASN A 1071 -17.60 25.14 8.98
CA ASN A 1071 -16.40 24.93 9.80
C ASN A 1071 -16.39 25.73 11.11
N VAL A 1072 -17.15 26.83 11.20
CA VAL A 1072 -17.30 27.63 12.44
C VAL A 1072 -18.55 27.27 13.24
N GLY A 1073 -19.30 26.24 12.81
CA GLY A 1073 -20.52 25.78 13.49
C GLY A 1073 -21.81 26.52 13.09
N ALA A 1074 -21.77 27.42 12.11
CA ALA A 1074 -22.93 28.17 11.62
C ALA A 1074 -23.79 27.33 10.64
N GLY A 1075 -24.27 26.17 11.12
CA GLY A 1075 -24.94 25.16 10.31
C GLY A 1075 -26.20 25.66 9.60
N ALA A 1076 -27.03 26.46 10.27
CA ALA A 1076 -28.23 27.04 9.67
C ALA A 1076 -27.90 27.99 8.51
N PHE A 1077 -26.87 28.84 8.68
CA PHE A 1077 -26.38 29.73 7.64
C PHE A 1077 -25.82 28.95 6.44
N ALA A 1078 -25.00 27.93 6.69
CA ALA A 1078 -24.41 27.08 5.65
C ALA A 1078 -25.48 26.34 4.81
N ARG A 1079 -26.56 25.85 5.44
CA ARG A 1079 -27.67 25.20 4.72
C ARG A 1079 -28.40 26.16 3.78
N ASN A 1080 -28.64 27.40 4.23
CA ASN A 1080 -29.30 28.41 3.40
C ASN A 1080 -28.41 28.91 2.26
N VAL A 1081 -27.09 29.01 2.46
CA VAL A 1081 -26.13 29.30 1.37
C VAL A 1081 -26.10 28.15 0.34
N ARG A 1082 -26.19 26.89 0.78
CA ARG A 1082 -26.33 25.73 -0.16
C ARG A 1082 -27.66 25.73 -0.89
N GLN A 1083 -28.74 26.21 -0.26
CA GLN A 1083 -30.03 26.38 -0.93
C GLN A 1083 -29.95 27.48 -1.99
N LEU A 1084 -29.26 28.59 -1.69
CA LEU A 1084 -28.97 29.65 -2.65
C LEU A 1084 -28.12 29.14 -3.83
N GLU A 1085 -27.11 28.31 -3.57
CA GLU A 1085 -26.32 27.64 -4.61
C GLU A 1085 -27.19 26.82 -5.56
N ARG A 1086 -28.15 26.05 -5.02
CA ARG A 1086 -29.09 25.26 -5.82
C ARG A 1086 -30.03 26.15 -6.64
N LEU A 1087 -30.52 27.25 -6.08
CA LEU A 1087 -31.37 28.20 -6.80
C LEU A 1087 -30.60 28.87 -7.95
N CYS A 1088 -29.33 29.23 -7.74
CA CYS A 1088 -28.46 29.75 -8.80
C CYS A 1088 -28.22 28.71 -9.91
N LYS A 1089 -27.97 27.46 -9.54
CA LYS A 1089 -27.82 26.34 -10.50
C LYS A 1089 -29.13 26.01 -11.25
N ALA A 1090 -30.28 26.23 -10.62
CA ALA A 1090 -31.60 26.01 -11.21
C ALA A 1090 -32.12 27.20 -12.05
N GLY A 1091 -31.41 28.33 -12.07
CA GLY A 1091 -31.76 29.49 -12.89
C GLY A 1091 -32.78 30.47 -12.29
N ASP A 1092 -33.24 30.26 -11.04
CA ASP A 1092 -34.24 31.13 -10.41
C ASP A 1092 -33.60 32.36 -9.74
N THR A 1093 -33.42 33.40 -10.55
CA THR A 1093 -32.78 34.66 -10.15
C THR A 1093 -33.58 35.45 -9.09
N SER A 1094 -34.90 35.30 -9.06
CA SER A 1094 -35.78 36.08 -8.19
C SER A 1094 -35.70 35.58 -6.74
N ALA A 1095 -35.88 34.27 -6.54
CA ALA A 1095 -35.77 33.63 -5.24
C ALA A 1095 -34.32 33.64 -4.73
N ALA A 1096 -33.33 33.54 -5.63
CA ALA A 1096 -31.92 33.66 -5.25
C ALA A 1096 -31.59 35.06 -4.72
N ARG A 1097 -32.08 36.13 -5.35
CA ARG A 1097 -31.83 37.50 -4.89
C ARG A 1097 -32.49 37.79 -3.55
N GLU A 1098 -33.72 37.31 -3.34
CA GLU A 1098 -34.42 37.43 -2.05
C GLU A 1098 -33.68 36.70 -0.92
N LEU A 1099 -33.27 35.45 -1.16
CA LEU A 1099 -32.54 34.66 -0.15
C LEU A 1099 -31.15 35.24 0.13
N SER A 1100 -30.47 35.78 -0.88
CA SER A 1100 -29.19 36.50 -0.70
C SER A 1100 -29.34 37.76 0.16
N GLN A 1101 -30.42 38.53 -0.02
CA GLN A 1101 -30.69 39.72 0.80
C GLN A 1101 -31.00 39.33 2.25
N ARG A 1102 -31.75 38.25 2.47
CA ARG A 1102 -32.04 37.72 3.81
C ARG A 1102 -30.77 37.23 4.53
N LEU A 1103 -29.85 36.59 3.81
CA LEU A 1103 -28.55 36.18 4.35
C LEU A 1103 -27.66 37.37 4.69
N ALA A 1104 -27.64 38.41 3.83
CA ALA A 1104 -26.91 39.64 4.10
C ALA A 1104 -27.48 40.40 5.31
N ALA A 1105 -28.80 40.41 5.50
CA ALA A 1105 -29.45 41.01 6.66
C ALA A 1105 -29.21 40.21 7.97
N ALA A 1106 -29.05 38.89 7.89
CA ALA A 1106 -28.76 38.03 9.04
C ALA A 1106 -27.27 38.00 9.44
N HIS A 1107 -26.37 38.43 8.55
CA HIS A 1107 -24.91 38.41 8.76
C HIS A 1107 -24.43 39.15 10.01
N PRO A 1108 -24.87 40.40 10.32
CA PRO A 1108 -24.40 41.11 11.50
C PRO A 1108 -24.77 40.41 12.82
N ALA A 1109 -25.94 39.78 12.88
CA ALA A 1109 -26.39 39.02 14.04
C ALA A 1109 -25.56 37.74 14.23
N LEU A 1110 -25.26 37.03 13.14
CA LEU A 1110 -24.40 35.83 13.16
C LEU A 1110 -22.99 36.15 13.64
N ILE A 1111 -22.39 37.26 13.17
CA ILE A 1111 -21.06 37.68 13.61
C ILE A 1111 -21.09 38.07 15.08
N ALA A 1112 -22.09 38.84 15.54
CA ALA A 1112 -22.23 39.20 16.95
C ALA A 1112 -22.35 37.96 17.86
N GLU A 1113 -23.05 36.92 17.42
CA GLU A 1113 -23.20 35.66 18.16
C GLU A 1113 -21.89 34.86 18.21
N LEU A 1114 -21.18 34.74 17.08
CA LEU A 1114 -19.85 34.09 17.00
C LEU A 1114 -18.79 34.85 17.81
N SER A 1115 -18.76 36.19 17.75
CA SER A 1115 -17.84 37.01 18.54
C SER A 1115 -18.17 36.94 20.04
N ALA A 1116 -19.44 36.89 20.43
CA ALA A 1116 -19.85 36.69 21.82
C ALA A 1116 -19.46 35.29 22.34
N MET A 1117 -19.53 34.26 21.50
CA MET A 1117 -19.06 32.90 21.83
C MET A 1117 -17.54 32.80 21.91
N ARG A 1118 -16.80 33.57 21.09
CA ARG A 1118 -15.34 33.74 21.17
C ARG A 1118 -14.91 34.40 22.48
N LEU A 1119 -15.57 35.48 22.89
CA LEU A 1119 -15.30 36.18 24.16
C LEU A 1119 -15.61 35.30 25.40
N ARG A 1120 -16.63 34.44 25.31
CA ARG A 1120 -16.94 33.43 26.35
C ARG A 1120 -16.00 32.21 26.36
N ALA A 1121 -15.14 32.05 25.34
CA ALA A 1121 -14.14 30.99 25.27
C ALA A 1121 -12.75 31.45 25.73
N SER A 1122 -12.50 32.77 25.74
CA SER A 1122 -11.29 33.41 26.28
C SER A 1122 -11.36 33.76 27.77
N ALA A 1123 -12.57 33.84 28.33
CA ALA A 1123 -12.84 33.95 29.76
C ALA A 1123 -13.15 32.57 30.34
#